data_AF-A0A6J2XCU8-F1
#
_entry.id   AF-A0A6J2XCU8-F1
#
_cell.length_a   1.000
_cell.length_b   1.000
_cell.length_c   1.000
_cell.angle_alpha   90.00
_cell.angle_beta   90.00
_cell.angle_gamma   90.00
#
_symmetry.space_group_name_H-M   'P 1'
#
loop_
_entity.id
_entity.type
_entity.pdbx_description
1 polymer ?
#
loop_
_entity_poly.entity_id
_entity_poly.type
_entity_poly.pdbx_seq_one_letter_code
_entity_poly.pdbx_strand_id
1 'polypeptide(L)'
;MPVFHTKTIESILEPVAQQVSKLVILHEEAEDGIPMPDLEQPVRSVSNAVFNLVKVGRDTINSSDDPILRQDMPGALVKVERSSKLLEEASARLKDDPYSAPARKLLIDGSGGILKATSDLLLCFDQSEVRKIIRECHRVLDYLAVAEVIETLDELVQFLRDLSPCLSRVSREVSAREKELTHQVHSEILVRCLEQVKTLAPILICSMKIYIHIVSQGGKGAEEAAENRNYLAKRMTDEINEIIRVLQLTSYDEEQSELDNLTVLKKLQNAIQNKLNAANDWLLDPTAVRGGVGEKSLRQIIEDAQKVAERCLPQDRHNINKICSDLTTMTDALCELRQDGKGATPQAESLARGIREKLGELQHAVNNAIINVDKAGLQQTAHTIQGRLEQARKWLSNPGQDDKGLGQRAINAILEEGRKVAEGLPGVQKAEILQLCDEVDGLSRQLADLCAQGKGNTPQAQEIARKLSQKLHELKEKISQAVTNRVVEDFIDIVTPLKQFTEAVLAPEGTPGRDQNFSDKAANLQNFSNRAVKTARMVAAGGSGGNKKLAEALSSVAQQVESLTPQLISAGSIRMNYPTSKAADEHFENLRQQYADTVTKMRNLCDEATDSADFIKASEEQMKKHTFLCEEAIKNRQPQKMVDNTSAIARLANRVLLVAKQESDNSEDPTFIDAVNRASDALQNSVPPMVQDAKAVAVNPADHNAVSRWRESNKALLNAVGQVRGAVQVNPELPPLPDINTLNLEPPRKQYFVEKVGAPLRDTPTPGSEFFGGQYSPQHYGRPVSPLPKWARGLVALQW
;
A
#
# COMPACT_ATOMS: atom_id res chain seq x y z
N MET A 1 -23.62 10.33 4.52
CA MET A 1 -23.93 8.89 4.47
C MET A 1 -23.77 8.32 5.87
N PRO A 2 -24.51 7.28 6.26
CA PRO A 2 -24.28 6.61 7.53
C PRO A 2 -22.86 6.04 7.55
N VAL A 3 -22.21 6.13 8.70
CA VAL A 3 -20.79 5.79 8.87
C VAL A 3 -20.67 4.58 9.79
N PHE A 4 -19.85 3.58 9.42
CA PHE A 4 -19.66 2.33 10.16
C PHE A 4 -18.19 1.92 10.27
N HIS A 5 -17.27 2.89 10.25
CA HIS A 5 -15.82 2.62 10.21
C HIS A 5 -15.23 2.12 11.53
N THR A 6 -16.01 2.07 12.60
CA THR A 6 -15.58 1.52 13.89
C THR A 6 -16.58 0.53 14.47
N LYS A 7 -16.08 -0.49 15.18
CA LYS A 7 -16.87 -1.53 15.84
C LYS A 7 -17.83 -0.94 16.87
N THR A 8 -17.46 0.16 17.52
CA THR A 8 -18.34 0.88 18.44
C THR A 8 -19.50 1.52 17.71
N ILE A 9 -19.28 2.16 16.57
CA ILE A 9 -20.36 2.75 15.79
C ILE A 9 -21.27 1.65 15.23
N GLU A 10 -20.69 0.59 14.67
CA GLU A 10 -21.41 -0.56 14.13
C GLU A 10 -22.30 -1.25 15.18
N SER A 11 -21.74 -1.63 16.33
CA SER A 11 -22.49 -2.29 17.42
C SER A 11 -23.63 -1.45 18.01
N ILE A 12 -23.61 -0.13 17.80
CA ILE A 12 -24.63 0.79 18.31
C ILE A 12 -25.68 1.10 17.24
N LEU A 13 -25.26 1.26 15.98
CA LEU A 13 -26.19 1.52 14.88
C LEU A 13 -26.90 0.26 14.41
N GLU A 14 -26.30 -0.93 14.51
CA GLU A 14 -26.91 -2.19 14.10
C GLU A 14 -28.28 -2.45 14.78
N PRO A 15 -28.41 -2.43 16.13
CA PRO A 15 -29.72 -2.65 16.77
C PRO A 15 -30.71 -1.52 16.45
N VAL A 16 -30.24 -0.28 16.29
CA VAL A 16 -31.09 0.86 15.91
C VAL A 16 -31.62 0.69 14.49
N ALA A 17 -30.77 0.27 13.55
CA ALA A 17 -31.14 -0.01 12.17
C ALA A 17 -32.13 -1.18 12.05
N GLN A 18 -31.94 -2.25 12.85
CA GLN A 18 -32.89 -3.35 12.93
C GLN A 18 -34.27 -2.89 13.41
N GLN A 19 -34.34 -2.02 14.41
CA GLN A 19 -35.62 -1.47 14.89
C GLN A 19 -36.28 -0.56 13.86
N VAL A 20 -35.50 0.31 13.21
CA VAL A 20 -36.00 1.16 12.11
C VAL A 20 -36.50 0.31 10.95
N SER A 21 -35.80 -0.77 10.58
CA SER A 21 -36.23 -1.70 9.54
C SER A 21 -37.59 -2.35 9.87
N LYS A 22 -37.80 -2.78 11.12
CA LYS A 22 -39.11 -3.29 11.56
C LYS A 22 -40.22 -2.24 11.40
N LEU A 23 -39.96 -0.97 11.71
CA LEU A 23 -40.93 0.11 11.54
C LEU A 23 -41.21 0.43 10.07
N VAL A 24 -40.22 0.27 9.19
CA VAL A 24 -40.38 0.40 7.73
C VAL A 24 -41.24 -0.75 7.18
N ILE A 25 -41.02 -1.98 7.62
CA ILE A 25 -41.84 -3.14 7.21
C ILE A 25 -43.30 -2.94 7.63
N LEU A 26 -43.55 -2.51 8.88
CA LEU A 26 -44.91 -2.21 9.35
C LEU A 26 -45.56 -1.09 8.53
N HIS A 27 -44.78 -0.10 8.10
CA HIS A 27 -45.26 0.96 7.22
C HIS A 27 -45.69 0.42 5.85
N GLU A 28 -44.88 -0.44 5.23
CA GLU A 28 -45.19 -1.09 3.94
C GLU A 28 -46.44 -1.98 4.05
N GLU A 29 -46.53 -2.81 5.08
CA GLU A 29 -47.71 -3.64 5.35
C GLU A 29 -49.00 -2.79 5.51
N ALA A 30 -48.86 -1.60 6.12
CA ALA A 30 -49.98 -0.67 6.26
C ALA A 30 -50.34 0.09 4.98
N GLU A 31 -49.43 0.18 4.00
CA GLU A 31 -49.77 0.63 2.65
C GLU A 31 -50.64 -0.42 1.91
N ASP A 32 -50.41 -1.71 2.18
CA ASP A 32 -51.21 -2.83 1.66
C ASP A 32 -52.58 -2.99 2.35
N GLY A 33 -52.94 -2.06 3.24
CA GLY A 33 -54.26 -2.00 3.89
C GLY A 33 -54.36 -2.76 5.22
N ILE A 34 -53.23 -3.20 5.78
CA ILE A 34 -53.17 -3.78 7.14
C ILE A 34 -53.18 -2.63 8.17
N PRO A 35 -54.00 -2.68 9.25
CA PRO A 35 -53.98 -1.64 10.27
C PRO A 35 -52.65 -1.63 11.03
N MET A 36 -52.10 -0.43 11.31
CA MET A 36 -50.88 -0.30 12.11
C MET A 36 -51.08 -0.84 13.53
N PRO A 37 -50.14 -1.63 14.07
CA PRO A 37 -50.19 -2.10 15.46
C PRO A 37 -49.92 -0.95 16.45
N ASP A 38 -50.22 -1.18 17.74
CA ASP A 38 -49.89 -0.21 18.79
C ASP A 38 -48.38 -0.08 18.98
N LEU A 39 -47.86 1.12 18.71
CA LEU A 39 -46.44 1.45 18.78
C LEU A 39 -46.05 2.18 20.08
N GLU A 40 -46.97 2.39 21.03
CA GLU A 40 -46.73 3.21 22.22
C GLU A 40 -45.56 2.69 23.06
N GLN A 41 -45.51 1.39 23.31
CA GLN A 41 -44.45 0.77 24.11
C GLN A 41 -43.10 0.71 23.36
N PRO A 42 -43.04 0.28 22.07
CA PRO A 42 -41.83 0.39 21.24
C PRO A 42 -41.24 1.81 21.17
N VAL A 43 -42.08 2.81 20.89
CA VAL A 43 -41.63 4.20 20.73
C VAL A 43 -41.18 4.79 22.07
N ARG A 44 -41.84 4.45 23.19
CA ARG A 44 -41.41 4.87 24.53
C ARG A 44 -40.02 4.32 24.88
N SER A 45 -39.72 3.07 24.52
CA SER A 45 -38.39 2.48 24.72
C SER A 45 -37.31 3.22 23.91
N VAL A 46 -37.60 3.56 22.65
CA VAL A 46 -36.70 4.36 21.80
C VAL A 46 -36.50 5.77 22.38
N SER A 47 -37.57 6.43 22.83
CA SER A 47 -37.50 7.77 23.43
C SER A 47 -36.65 7.79 24.71
N ASN A 48 -36.78 6.77 25.57
CA ASN A 48 -35.92 6.62 26.76
C ASN A 48 -34.44 6.43 26.40
N ALA A 49 -34.15 5.65 25.36
CA ALA A 49 -32.78 5.45 24.89
C ALA A 49 -32.19 6.75 24.31
N VAL A 50 -32.96 7.48 23.51
CA VAL A 50 -32.61 8.81 23.00
C VAL A 50 -32.35 9.80 24.14
N PHE A 51 -33.21 9.83 25.16
CA PHE A 51 -33.05 10.72 26.31
C PHE A 51 -31.73 10.47 27.04
N ASN A 52 -31.38 9.19 27.26
CA ASN A 52 -30.10 8.82 27.86
C ASN A 52 -28.91 9.20 26.99
N LEU A 53 -29.01 8.99 25.67
CA LEU A 53 -27.97 9.38 24.70
C LEU A 53 -27.75 10.91 24.73
N VAL A 54 -28.84 11.68 24.75
CA VAL A 54 -28.77 13.14 24.76
C VAL A 54 -28.18 13.67 26.05
N LYS A 55 -28.58 13.10 27.19
CA LYS A 55 -28.02 13.45 28.50
C LYS A 55 -26.52 13.25 28.50
N VAL A 56 -26.04 12.08 28.05
CA VAL A 56 -24.60 11.79 28.01
C VAL A 56 -23.87 12.68 27.02
N GLY A 57 -24.46 12.97 25.86
CA GLY A 57 -23.89 13.91 24.90
C GLY A 57 -23.69 15.30 25.52
N ARG A 58 -24.69 15.82 26.25
CA ARG A 58 -24.57 17.09 26.98
C ARG A 58 -23.49 17.04 28.06
N ASP A 59 -23.42 15.97 28.85
CA ASP A 59 -22.38 15.78 29.87
C ASP A 59 -20.97 15.71 29.24
N THR A 60 -20.85 15.09 28.06
CA THR A 60 -19.59 14.97 27.30
C THR A 60 -19.14 16.33 26.77
N ILE A 61 -20.05 17.14 26.21
CA ILE A 61 -19.76 18.51 25.77
C ILE A 61 -19.26 19.36 26.94
N ASN A 62 -19.93 19.27 28.09
CA ASN A 62 -19.62 20.07 29.28
C ASN A 62 -18.25 19.71 29.89
N SER A 63 -17.83 18.45 29.77
CA SER A 63 -16.55 17.95 30.32
C SER A 63 -15.39 17.93 29.31
N SER A 64 -15.66 18.14 28.02
CA SER A 64 -14.64 18.10 26.96
C SER A 64 -14.04 19.48 26.72
N ASP A 65 -12.72 19.56 26.55
CA ASP A 65 -12.00 20.80 26.16
C ASP A 65 -11.89 20.97 24.63
N ASP A 66 -12.53 20.10 23.84
CA ASP A 66 -12.52 20.20 22.37
C ASP A 66 -13.54 21.24 21.86
N PRO A 67 -13.10 22.39 21.32
CA PRO A 67 -14.00 23.44 20.85
C PRO A 67 -14.86 22.98 19.66
N ILE A 68 -14.33 22.11 18.79
CA ILE A 68 -15.04 21.61 17.61
C ILE A 68 -16.17 20.69 18.06
N LEU A 69 -15.91 19.82 19.04
CA LEU A 69 -16.95 18.96 19.62
C LEU A 69 -18.07 19.79 20.25
N ARG A 70 -17.72 20.85 20.99
CA ARG A 70 -18.70 21.75 21.60
C ARG A 70 -19.54 22.52 20.57
N GLN A 71 -19.00 22.76 19.38
CA GLN A 71 -19.70 23.42 18.28
C GLN A 71 -20.63 22.45 17.52
N ASP A 72 -20.15 21.25 17.18
CA ASP A 72 -20.83 20.36 16.23
C ASP A 72 -21.86 19.43 16.89
N MET A 73 -21.56 18.93 18.10
CA MET A 73 -22.42 17.95 18.79
C MET A 73 -23.82 18.49 19.18
N PRO A 74 -24.03 19.77 19.57
CA PRO A 74 -25.38 20.30 19.85
C PRO A 74 -26.35 20.14 18.68
N GLY A 75 -25.89 20.34 17.45
CA GLY A 75 -26.73 20.19 16.25
C GLY A 75 -27.22 18.75 16.06
N ALA A 76 -26.35 17.76 16.33
CA ALA A 76 -26.72 16.35 16.29
C ALA A 76 -27.71 15.99 17.40
N LEU A 77 -27.49 16.46 18.63
CA LEU A 77 -28.37 16.21 19.77
C LEU A 77 -29.80 16.70 19.53
N VAL A 78 -29.95 17.93 19.01
CA VAL A 78 -31.27 18.52 18.69
C VAL A 78 -31.99 17.71 17.61
N LYS A 79 -31.26 17.20 16.60
CA LYS A 79 -31.84 16.34 15.57
C LYS A 79 -32.35 15.02 16.16
N VAL A 80 -31.60 14.36 17.05
CA VAL A 80 -32.04 13.12 17.70
C VAL A 80 -33.29 13.37 18.54
N GLU A 81 -33.32 14.44 19.36
CA GLU A 81 -34.50 14.82 20.16
C GLU A 81 -35.73 15.10 19.27
N ARG A 82 -35.54 15.80 18.15
CA ARG A 82 -36.62 16.09 17.20
C ARG A 82 -37.18 14.82 16.57
N SER A 83 -36.32 13.91 16.13
CA SER A 83 -36.74 12.64 15.52
C SER A 83 -37.51 11.76 16.51
N SER A 84 -37.11 11.75 17.79
CA SER A 84 -37.85 11.06 18.86
C SER A 84 -39.26 11.63 19.06
N LYS A 85 -39.40 12.96 19.06
CA LYS A 85 -40.72 13.63 19.15
C LYS A 85 -41.64 13.30 17.98
N LEU A 86 -41.08 13.18 16.76
CA LEU A 86 -41.84 12.78 15.58
C LEU A 86 -42.38 11.34 15.73
N LEU A 87 -41.61 10.43 16.32
CA LEU A 87 -42.08 9.07 16.61
C LEU A 87 -43.20 9.04 17.65
N GLU A 88 -43.08 9.84 18.72
CA GLU A 88 -44.13 9.96 19.75
C GLU A 88 -45.43 10.50 19.15
N GLU A 89 -45.34 11.54 18.32
CA GLU A 89 -46.49 12.11 17.61
C GLU A 89 -47.10 11.11 16.62
N ALA A 90 -46.28 10.37 15.88
CA ALA A 90 -46.74 9.33 14.97
C ALA A 90 -47.46 8.20 15.72
N SER A 91 -46.90 7.73 16.83
CA SER A 91 -47.49 6.68 17.67
C SER A 91 -48.84 7.11 18.25
N ALA A 92 -48.95 8.34 18.74
CA ALA A 92 -50.21 8.86 19.28
C ALA A 92 -51.31 8.93 18.19
N ARG A 93 -50.96 9.42 17.01
CA ARG A 93 -51.92 9.52 15.88
C ARG A 93 -52.33 8.17 15.31
N LEU A 94 -51.40 7.21 15.24
CA LEU A 94 -51.68 5.85 14.78
C LEU A 94 -52.53 5.05 15.77
N LYS A 95 -52.47 5.41 17.06
CA LYS A 95 -53.37 4.84 18.08
C LYS A 95 -54.82 5.29 17.89
N ASP A 96 -55.02 6.55 17.49
CA ASP A 96 -56.35 7.11 17.23
C ASP A 96 -56.91 6.67 15.86
N ASP A 97 -56.05 6.62 14.82
CA ASP A 97 -56.38 6.17 13.47
C ASP A 97 -55.26 5.29 12.87
N PRO A 98 -55.42 3.95 12.91
CA PRO A 98 -54.45 2.99 12.38
C PRO A 98 -54.20 3.07 10.87
N TYR A 99 -55.06 3.76 10.11
CA TYR A 99 -54.95 3.92 8.66
C TYR A 99 -54.44 5.30 8.24
N SER A 100 -54.04 6.14 9.21
CA SER A 100 -53.64 7.52 8.96
C SER A 100 -52.33 7.63 8.15
N ALA A 101 -52.45 7.91 6.86
CA ALA A 101 -51.29 8.14 5.98
C ALA A 101 -50.35 9.28 6.46
N PRO A 102 -50.85 10.43 6.98
CA PRO A 102 -49.98 11.45 7.56
C PRO A 102 -49.18 10.97 8.77
N ALA A 103 -49.77 10.13 9.63
CA ALA A 103 -49.09 9.58 10.80
C ALA A 103 -48.02 8.55 10.40
N ARG A 104 -48.30 7.72 9.40
CA ARG A 104 -47.33 6.80 8.80
C ARG A 104 -46.12 7.52 8.21
N LYS A 105 -46.32 8.67 7.57
CA LYS A 105 -45.22 9.51 7.06
C LYS A 105 -44.34 10.04 8.19
N LEU A 106 -44.94 10.53 9.28
CA LEU A 106 -44.21 10.98 10.47
C LEU A 106 -43.40 9.84 11.11
N LEU A 107 -43.92 8.61 11.07
CA LEU A 107 -43.22 7.42 11.58
C LEU A 107 -41.93 7.15 10.78
N ILE A 108 -41.99 7.20 9.45
CA ILE A 108 -40.82 7.00 8.57
C ILE A 108 -39.81 8.15 8.72
N ASP A 109 -40.29 9.40 8.69
CA ASP A 109 -39.44 10.58 8.84
C ASP A 109 -38.73 10.57 10.21
N GLY A 110 -39.45 10.19 11.28
CA GLY A 110 -38.89 10.01 12.62
C GLY A 110 -37.88 8.87 12.70
N SER A 111 -38.20 7.71 12.13
CA SER A 111 -37.36 6.51 12.20
C SER A 111 -36.05 6.69 11.42
N GLY A 112 -36.13 7.17 10.18
CA GLY A 112 -34.95 7.52 9.37
C GLY A 112 -34.16 8.68 9.99
N GLY A 113 -34.86 9.63 10.60
CA GLY A 113 -34.26 10.73 11.35
C GLY A 113 -33.44 10.27 12.56
N ILE A 114 -33.88 9.27 13.33
CA ILE A 114 -33.13 8.72 14.47
C ILE A 114 -31.86 8.04 13.99
N LEU A 115 -31.93 7.20 12.95
CA LEU A 115 -30.76 6.49 12.43
C LEU A 115 -29.68 7.48 11.99
N LYS A 116 -30.07 8.48 11.18
CA LYS A 116 -29.15 9.52 10.69
C LYS A 116 -28.58 10.37 11.81
N ALA A 117 -29.42 10.84 12.73
CA ALA A 117 -28.97 11.72 13.81
C ALA A 117 -28.08 10.99 14.83
N THR A 118 -28.34 9.71 15.09
CA THR A 118 -27.47 8.86 15.91
C THR A 118 -26.12 8.66 15.23
N SER A 119 -26.10 8.39 13.91
CA SER A 119 -24.85 8.29 13.14
C SER A 119 -24.05 9.59 13.18
N ASP A 120 -24.69 10.75 12.94
CA ASP A 120 -24.07 12.08 13.04
C ASP A 120 -23.46 12.33 14.44
N LEU A 121 -24.17 11.94 15.51
CA LEU A 121 -23.73 12.12 16.89
C LEU A 121 -22.50 11.26 17.22
N LEU A 122 -22.53 9.98 16.82
CA LEU A 122 -21.42 9.07 17.02
C LEU A 122 -20.18 9.50 16.22
N LEU A 123 -20.39 10.03 15.02
CA LEU A 123 -19.32 10.57 14.20
C LEU A 123 -18.66 11.79 14.86
N CYS A 124 -19.43 12.71 15.45
CA CYS A 124 -18.87 13.86 16.18
C CYS A 124 -17.97 13.39 17.35
N PHE A 125 -18.42 12.37 18.08
CA PHE A 125 -17.65 11.77 19.18
C PHE A 125 -16.36 11.12 18.66
N ASP A 126 -16.46 10.29 17.63
CA ASP A 126 -15.33 9.60 17.02
C ASP A 126 -14.27 10.59 16.50
N GLN A 127 -14.70 11.65 15.81
CA GLN A 127 -13.80 12.69 15.31
C GLN A 127 -13.07 13.42 16.46
N SER A 128 -13.70 13.60 17.61
CA SER A 128 -13.04 14.14 18.81
C SER A 128 -11.94 13.20 19.32
N GLU A 129 -12.20 11.90 19.40
CA GLU A 129 -11.18 10.93 19.79
C GLU A 129 -10.01 10.90 18.79
N VAL A 130 -10.31 10.89 17.49
CA VAL A 130 -9.30 10.95 16.43
C VAL A 130 -8.44 12.22 16.53
N ARG A 131 -9.04 13.39 16.82
CA ARG A 131 -8.30 14.65 17.03
C ARG A 131 -7.33 14.58 18.21
N LYS A 132 -7.67 13.85 19.29
CA LYS A 132 -6.75 13.65 20.43
C LYS A 132 -5.51 12.87 20.00
N ILE A 133 -5.69 11.79 19.24
CA ILE A 133 -4.58 10.98 18.72
C ILE A 133 -3.69 11.83 17.79
N ILE A 134 -4.31 12.54 16.84
CA ILE A 134 -3.60 13.40 15.89
C ILE A 134 -2.80 14.49 16.60
N ARG A 135 -3.30 15.06 17.70
CA ARG A 135 -2.55 16.04 18.49
C ARG A 135 -1.24 15.46 19.02
N GLU A 136 -1.25 14.22 19.50
CA GLU A 136 -0.02 13.55 19.95
C GLU A 136 0.91 13.23 18.77
N CYS A 137 0.37 12.90 17.60
CA CYS A 137 1.17 12.76 16.37
C CYS A 137 1.84 14.07 15.97
N HIS A 138 1.14 15.21 16.00
CA HIS A 138 1.74 16.52 15.72
C HIS A 138 2.84 16.87 16.71
N ARG A 139 2.70 16.54 18.01
CA ARG A 139 3.78 16.74 18.99
C ARG A 139 5.05 15.98 18.59
N VAL A 140 4.92 14.74 18.11
CA VAL A 140 6.06 13.98 17.58
C VAL A 140 6.68 14.68 16.37
N LEU A 141 5.87 15.19 15.44
CA LEU A 141 6.35 15.94 14.28
C LEU A 141 7.09 17.23 14.67
N ASP A 142 6.58 17.96 15.66
CA ASP A 142 7.22 19.18 16.17
C ASP A 142 8.62 18.88 16.74
N TYR A 143 8.77 17.79 17.50
CA TYR A 143 10.09 17.36 17.98
C TYR A 143 11.00 16.94 16.81
N LEU A 144 10.50 16.13 15.87
CA LEU A 144 11.29 15.67 14.72
C LEU A 144 11.81 16.83 13.86
N ALA A 145 11.08 17.95 13.78
CA ALA A 145 11.53 19.15 13.06
C ALA A 145 12.80 19.77 13.65
N VAL A 146 13.05 19.58 14.95
CA VAL A 146 14.24 20.09 15.65
C VAL A 146 15.42 19.11 15.58
N ALA A 147 15.23 17.91 15.03
CA ALA A 147 16.29 16.89 14.96
C ALA A 147 17.53 17.35 14.17
N GLU A 148 17.36 18.22 13.15
CA GLU A 148 18.46 18.71 12.31
C GLU A 148 19.39 19.69 13.04
N VAL A 149 18.92 20.36 14.09
CA VAL A 149 19.69 21.41 14.79
C VAL A 149 20.37 20.94 16.07
N ILE A 150 20.19 19.68 16.44
CA ILE A 150 20.82 19.10 17.64
C ILE A 150 22.29 18.81 17.34
N GLU A 151 23.18 19.42 18.11
CA GLU A 151 24.64 19.36 17.91
C GLU A 151 25.40 18.84 19.15
N THR A 152 24.75 18.73 20.30
CA THR A 152 25.39 18.25 21.54
C THR A 152 24.70 17.02 22.14
N LEU A 153 25.45 16.23 22.92
CA LEU A 153 24.90 15.04 23.60
C LEU A 153 23.86 15.40 24.67
N ASP A 154 24.02 16.54 25.35
CA ASP A 154 23.07 16.99 26.37
C ASP A 154 21.72 17.38 25.74
N GLU A 155 21.75 18.08 24.60
CA GLU A 155 20.55 18.36 23.80
C GLU A 155 19.90 17.08 23.28
N LEU A 156 20.69 16.11 22.81
CA LEU A 156 20.16 14.80 22.39
C LEU A 156 19.46 14.07 23.55
N VAL A 157 20.05 14.08 24.75
CA VAL A 157 19.43 13.48 25.94
C VAL A 157 18.11 14.19 26.29
N GLN A 158 18.06 15.52 26.20
CA GLN A 158 16.83 16.28 26.44
C GLN A 158 15.77 15.96 25.38
N PHE A 159 16.15 15.96 24.10
CA PHE A 159 15.29 15.54 22.99
C PHE A 159 14.69 14.15 23.22
N LEU A 160 15.49 13.18 23.66
CA LEU A 160 15.03 11.82 23.97
C LEU A 160 14.03 11.78 25.12
N ARG A 161 14.26 12.56 26.18
CA ARG A 161 13.36 12.65 27.34
C ARG A 161 11.98 13.18 26.93
N ASP A 162 11.95 14.10 25.97
CA ASP A 162 10.71 14.73 25.50
C ASP A 162 9.99 13.90 24.41
N LEU A 163 10.75 13.28 23.50
CA LEU A 163 10.20 12.50 22.39
C LEU A 163 9.69 11.12 22.82
N SER A 164 10.43 10.39 23.68
CA SER A 164 10.11 9.00 24.03
C SER A 164 8.71 8.82 24.63
N PRO A 165 8.24 9.69 25.55
CA PRO A 165 6.88 9.62 26.07
C PRO A 165 5.82 9.89 24.99
N CYS A 166 6.08 10.80 24.06
CA CYS A 166 5.18 11.13 22.96
C CYS A 166 5.04 9.95 21.99
N LEU A 167 6.16 9.32 21.60
CA LEU A 167 6.15 8.10 20.78
C LEU A 167 5.43 6.94 21.45
N SER A 168 5.66 6.74 22.76
CA SER A 168 4.99 5.70 23.53
C SER A 168 3.48 5.90 23.56
N ARG A 169 3.03 7.16 23.69
CA ARG A 169 1.61 7.52 23.66
C ARG A 169 1.02 7.30 22.28
N VAL A 170 1.63 7.84 21.22
CA VAL A 170 1.18 7.60 19.83
C VAL A 170 1.08 6.11 19.54
N SER A 171 2.08 5.32 19.92
CA SER A 171 2.06 3.87 19.74
C SER A 171 0.88 3.22 20.43
N ARG A 172 0.58 3.59 21.68
CA ARG A 172 -0.53 3.01 22.43
C ARG A 172 -1.88 3.39 21.84
N GLU A 173 -2.09 4.68 21.56
CA GLU A 173 -3.38 5.19 21.07
C GLU A 173 -3.67 4.69 19.64
N VAL A 174 -2.67 4.65 18.76
CA VAL A 174 -2.82 4.09 17.40
C VAL A 174 -3.07 2.58 17.44
N SER A 175 -2.38 1.83 18.31
CA SER A 175 -2.65 0.40 18.52
C SER A 175 -4.02 0.11 19.14
N ALA A 176 -4.58 1.03 19.92
CA ALA A 176 -5.95 0.89 20.39
C ALA A 176 -6.93 1.15 19.25
N ARG A 177 -6.68 2.21 18.47
CA ARG A 177 -7.53 2.62 17.35
C ARG A 177 -7.61 1.58 16.25
N GLU A 178 -6.49 0.98 15.84
CA GLU A 178 -6.50 -0.02 14.75
C GLU A 178 -7.46 -1.19 15.05
N LYS A 179 -7.54 -1.61 16.32
CA LYS A 179 -8.40 -2.72 16.76
C LYS A 179 -9.88 -2.38 16.72
N GLU A 180 -10.21 -1.10 16.80
CA GLU A 180 -11.58 -0.60 16.72
C GLU A 180 -12.07 -0.42 15.29
N LEU A 181 -11.18 -0.34 14.29
CA LEU A 181 -11.58 -0.16 12.90
C LEU A 181 -12.27 -1.41 12.35
N THR A 182 -13.29 -1.19 11.51
CA THR A 182 -13.98 -2.24 10.75
C THR A 182 -13.29 -2.49 9.41
N HIS A 183 -12.76 -1.44 8.78
CA HIS A 183 -12.00 -1.55 7.54
C HIS A 183 -10.59 -2.11 7.80
N GLN A 184 -10.40 -3.39 7.49
CA GLN A 184 -9.14 -4.11 7.72
C GLN A 184 -7.94 -3.44 7.04
N VAL A 185 -8.13 -2.89 5.84
CA VAL A 185 -7.07 -2.19 5.10
C VAL A 185 -6.53 -0.98 5.87
N HIS A 186 -7.39 -0.23 6.55
CA HIS A 186 -6.94 0.90 7.37
C HIS A 186 -6.18 0.42 8.61
N SER A 187 -6.65 -0.64 9.26
CA SER A 187 -5.94 -1.27 10.39
C SER A 187 -4.53 -1.73 9.97
N GLU A 188 -4.42 -2.45 8.85
CA GLU A 188 -3.14 -2.94 8.30
C GLU A 188 -2.15 -1.80 8.02
N ILE A 189 -2.61 -0.69 7.43
CA ILE A 189 -1.75 0.48 7.17
C ILE A 189 -1.26 1.09 8.49
N LEU A 190 -2.14 1.26 9.48
CA LEU A 190 -1.75 1.80 10.79
C LEU A 190 -0.72 0.92 11.50
N VAL A 191 -0.93 -0.40 11.51
CA VAL A 191 0.01 -1.38 12.08
C VAL A 191 1.36 -1.28 11.39
N ARG A 192 1.38 -1.25 10.05
CA ARG A 192 2.61 -1.11 9.26
C ARG A 192 3.37 0.17 9.59
N CYS A 193 2.70 1.32 9.54
CA CYS A 193 3.33 2.61 9.83
C CYS A 193 3.87 2.66 11.26
N LEU A 194 3.13 2.12 12.21
CA LEU A 194 3.57 2.08 13.61
C LEU A 194 4.82 1.21 13.80
N GLU A 195 4.90 0.07 13.10
CA GLU A 195 6.08 -0.79 13.15
C GLU A 195 7.31 -0.13 12.50
N GLN A 196 7.12 0.64 11.43
CA GLN A 196 8.18 1.45 10.83
C GLN A 196 8.67 2.53 11.81
N VAL A 197 7.79 3.24 12.50
CA VAL A 197 8.17 4.24 13.50
C VAL A 197 9.01 3.61 14.62
N LYS A 198 8.61 2.44 15.14
CA LYS A 198 9.37 1.70 16.15
C LYS A 198 10.75 1.27 15.66
N THR A 199 10.85 0.85 14.40
CA THR A 199 12.12 0.46 13.77
C THR A 199 13.04 1.66 13.56
N LEU A 200 12.49 2.80 13.10
CA LEU A 200 13.27 3.99 12.75
C LEU A 200 13.76 4.77 13.98
N ALA A 201 13.00 4.79 15.07
CA ALA A 201 13.35 5.54 16.28
C ALA A 201 14.77 5.23 16.81
N PRO A 202 15.17 3.97 17.10
CA PRO A 202 16.53 3.67 17.55
C PRO A 202 17.60 4.02 16.51
N ILE A 203 17.32 3.83 15.22
CA ILE A 203 18.27 4.11 14.13
C ILE A 203 18.52 5.62 14.02
N LEU A 204 17.48 6.44 14.15
CA LEU A 204 17.60 7.91 14.19
C LEU A 204 18.49 8.36 15.37
N ILE A 205 18.31 7.76 16.55
CA ILE A 205 19.10 8.08 17.74
C ILE A 205 20.58 7.75 17.53
N CYS A 206 20.89 6.57 16.96
CA CYS A 206 22.25 6.21 16.58
C CYS A 206 22.84 7.20 15.57
N SER A 207 22.07 7.58 14.55
CA SER A 207 22.47 8.55 13.53
C SER A 207 22.75 9.95 14.10
N MET A 208 21.92 10.44 15.02
CA MET A 208 22.17 11.71 15.71
C MET A 208 23.43 11.64 16.59
N LYS A 209 23.60 10.54 17.33
CA LYS A 209 24.76 10.32 18.19
C LYS A 209 26.08 10.31 17.42
N ILE A 210 26.11 9.65 16.25
CA ILE A 210 27.33 9.64 15.41
C ILE A 210 27.58 11.00 14.77
N TYR A 211 26.54 11.72 14.31
CA TYR A 211 26.69 13.09 13.81
C TYR A 211 27.34 14.01 14.85
N ILE A 212 26.82 14.03 16.09
CA ILE A 212 27.38 14.82 17.20
C ILE A 212 28.84 14.44 17.48
N HIS A 213 29.15 13.14 17.45
CA HIS A 213 30.52 12.65 17.66
C HIS A 213 31.49 13.14 16.59
N ILE A 214 31.07 13.15 15.32
CA ILE A 214 31.91 13.61 14.21
C ILE A 214 32.09 15.13 14.25
N VAL A 215 31.01 15.88 14.47
CA VAL A 215 31.04 17.35 14.50
C VAL A 215 31.87 17.86 15.67
N SER A 216 31.72 17.27 16.86
CA SER A 216 32.52 17.65 18.04
C SER A 216 34.03 17.41 17.86
N GLN A 217 34.43 16.52 16.95
CA GLN A 217 35.83 16.23 16.63
C GLN A 217 36.32 16.94 15.37
N GLY A 218 35.46 17.71 14.68
CA GLY A 218 35.79 18.31 13.37
C GLY A 218 36.22 17.28 12.33
N GLY A 219 35.68 16.07 12.41
CA GLY A 219 36.17 14.93 11.65
C GLY A 219 35.53 14.78 10.25
N LYS A 220 36.05 13.84 9.46
CA LYS A 220 35.60 13.58 8.09
C LYS A 220 34.24 12.85 8.07
N GLY A 221 33.33 13.21 7.17
CA GLY A 221 32.02 12.55 7.02
C GLY A 221 30.87 13.20 7.80
N ALA A 222 31.03 14.46 8.23
CA ALA A 222 29.96 15.21 8.89
C ALA A 222 28.72 15.40 8.00
N GLU A 223 28.93 15.67 6.70
CA GLU A 223 27.84 15.80 5.72
C GLU A 223 27.08 14.48 5.54
N GLU A 224 27.80 13.37 5.34
CA GLU A 224 27.22 12.02 5.24
C GLU A 224 26.37 11.66 6.48
N ALA A 225 26.88 11.98 7.68
CA ALA A 225 26.16 11.74 8.93
C ALA A 225 24.92 12.64 9.08
N ALA A 226 25.00 13.89 8.63
CA ALA A 226 23.87 14.82 8.60
C ALA A 226 22.79 14.34 7.63
N GLU A 227 23.17 13.87 6.44
CA GLU A 227 22.25 13.30 5.45
C GLU A 227 21.52 12.08 6.00
N ASN A 228 22.23 11.14 6.64
CA ASN A 228 21.62 9.98 7.31
C ASN A 228 20.59 10.39 8.36
N ARG A 229 20.93 11.36 9.21
CA ARG A 229 20.03 11.86 10.26
C ARG A 229 18.78 12.49 9.65
N ASN A 230 18.95 13.36 8.66
CA ASN A 230 17.86 14.07 8.00
C ASN A 230 16.96 13.09 7.23
N TYR A 231 17.55 12.08 6.58
CA TYR A 231 16.81 11.00 5.92
C TYR A 231 15.93 10.23 6.92
N LEU A 232 16.48 9.82 8.06
CA LEU A 232 15.74 9.06 9.07
C LEU A 232 14.63 9.90 9.72
N ALA A 233 14.91 11.18 10.01
CA ALA A 233 13.92 12.12 10.55
C ALA A 233 12.76 12.35 9.55
N LYS A 234 13.08 12.54 8.26
CA LYS A 234 12.08 12.67 7.19
C LYS A 234 11.25 11.41 7.04
N ARG A 235 11.88 10.24 6.99
CA ARG A 235 11.19 8.95 6.84
C ARG A 235 10.23 8.70 8.01
N MET A 236 10.65 8.99 9.24
CA MET A 236 9.79 8.87 10.42
C MET A 236 8.64 9.90 10.39
N THR A 237 8.90 11.11 9.90
CA THR A 237 7.87 12.16 9.67
C THR A 237 6.82 11.71 8.66
N ASP A 238 7.24 11.07 7.56
CA ASP A 238 6.34 10.58 6.52
C ASP A 238 5.42 9.47 7.06
N GLU A 239 5.92 8.55 7.89
CA GLU A 239 5.11 7.50 8.54
C GLU A 239 4.09 8.09 9.53
N ILE A 240 4.47 9.10 10.32
CA ILE A 240 3.55 9.78 11.25
C ILE A 240 2.47 10.54 10.47
N ASN A 241 2.81 11.20 9.36
CA ASN A 241 1.83 11.85 8.49
C ASN A 241 0.86 10.85 7.85
N GLU A 242 1.34 9.66 7.46
CA GLU A 242 0.49 8.61 6.93
C GLU A 242 -0.46 8.04 8.01
N ILE A 243 0.00 7.91 9.27
CA ILE A 243 -0.87 7.60 10.41
C ILE A 243 -1.97 8.67 10.55
N ILE A 244 -1.62 9.95 10.57
CA ILE A 244 -2.58 11.07 10.67
C ILE A 244 -3.63 10.97 9.55
N ARG A 245 -3.19 10.69 8.31
CA ARG A 245 -4.08 10.54 7.16
C ARG A 245 -5.07 9.41 7.36
N VAL A 246 -4.60 8.21 7.72
CA VAL A 246 -5.45 7.01 7.84
C VAL A 246 -6.42 7.11 9.01
N LEU A 247 -6.01 7.72 10.13
CA LEU A 247 -6.89 7.94 11.28
C LEU A 247 -8.15 8.75 10.95
N GLN A 248 -8.08 9.61 9.93
CA GLN A 248 -9.19 10.47 9.50
C GLN A 248 -10.13 9.81 8.49
N LEU A 249 -9.82 8.60 8.00
CA LEU A 249 -10.63 7.91 7.00
C LEU A 249 -11.86 7.26 7.65
N THR A 250 -13.05 7.65 7.19
CA THR A 250 -14.34 7.16 7.70
C THR A 250 -15.09 6.25 6.71
N SER A 251 -14.53 6.04 5.53
CA SER A 251 -15.09 5.17 4.49
C SER A 251 -13.97 4.44 3.76
N TYR A 252 -14.24 3.23 3.32
CA TYR A 252 -13.39 2.48 2.42
C TYR A 252 -14.28 1.98 1.30
N ASP A 253 -14.00 2.40 0.07
CA ASP A 253 -14.69 1.92 -1.11
C ASP A 253 -13.66 1.15 -1.94
N GLU A 254 -13.87 -0.15 -2.07
CA GLU A 254 -12.99 -1.06 -2.81
C GLU A 254 -12.94 -0.69 -4.30
N GLU A 255 -14.03 -0.17 -4.87
CA GLU A 255 -14.11 0.26 -6.28
C GLU A 255 -13.51 1.66 -6.49
N GLN A 256 -13.60 2.57 -5.50
CA GLN A 256 -12.90 3.88 -5.55
C GLN A 256 -11.41 3.79 -5.21
N SER A 257 -11.00 2.82 -4.40
CA SER A 257 -9.59 2.53 -4.10
C SER A 257 -8.81 2.24 -5.38
N GLU A 258 -9.46 1.70 -6.42
CA GLU A 258 -8.81 1.30 -7.67
C GLU A 258 -8.16 2.43 -8.47
N LEU A 259 -8.55 3.70 -8.31
CA LEU A 259 -8.26 4.67 -9.38
C LEU A 259 -8.04 6.14 -8.99
N ASP A 260 -7.94 6.47 -7.70
CA ASP A 260 -8.29 7.82 -7.28
C ASP A 260 -7.16 8.85 -7.44
N ASN A 261 -7.01 9.31 -8.69
CA ASN A 261 -6.31 10.55 -9.03
C ASN A 261 -6.68 11.65 -8.04
N LEU A 262 -7.96 11.72 -7.65
CA LEU A 262 -8.48 12.71 -6.72
C LEU A 262 -7.92 12.54 -5.31
N THR A 263 -7.79 11.32 -4.78
CA THR A 263 -7.14 11.08 -3.47
C THR A 263 -5.67 11.47 -3.50
N VAL A 264 -4.92 11.12 -4.56
CA VAL A 264 -3.51 11.54 -4.68
C VAL A 264 -3.39 13.05 -4.81
N LEU A 265 -4.25 13.66 -5.61
CA LEU A 265 -4.33 15.10 -5.79
C LEU A 265 -4.70 15.82 -4.49
N LYS A 266 -5.66 15.31 -3.71
CA LYS A 266 -6.01 15.82 -2.37
C LYS A 266 -4.86 15.63 -1.37
N LYS A 267 -4.12 14.53 -1.45
CA LYS A 267 -2.91 14.32 -0.63
C LYS A 267 -1.84 15.36 -0.95
N LEU A 268 -1.58 15.62 -2.23
CA LEU A 268 -0.63 16.66 -2.67
C LEU A 268 -1.12 18.06 -2.29
N GLN A 269 -2.42 18.34 -2.43
CA GLN A 269 -3.04 19.60 -2.00
C GLN A 269 -2.84 19.84 -0.49
N ASN A 270 -3.09 18.81 0.34
CA ASN A 270 -2.85 18.91 1.78
C ASN A 270 -1.36 19.10 2.10
N ALA A 271 -0.46 18.42 1.38
CA ALA A 271 0.98 18.59 1.54
C ALA A 271 1.45 20.02 1.19
N ILE A 272 0.86 20.64 0.17
CA ILE A 272 1.06 22.06 -0.18
C ILE A 272 0.52 22.95 0.95
N GLN A 273 -0.69 22.67 1.42
CA GLN A 273 -1.35 23.46 2.47
C GLN A 273 -0.57 23.48 3.78
N ASN A 274 -0.05 22.33 4.22
CA ASN A 274 0.70 22.20 5.46
C ASN A 274 2.02 22.98 5.46
N LYS A 275 2.59 23.23 4.28
CA LYS A 275 3.89 23.92 4.13
C LYS A 275 3.75 25.42 3.86
N LEU A 276 2.54 25.89 3.53
CA LEU A 276 2.29 27.30 3.17
C LEU A 276 2.67 28.27 4.28
N ASN A 277 2.37 27.94 5.54
CA ASN A 277 2.69 28.82 6.66
C ASN A 277 4.21 29.01 6.80
N ALA A 278 4.98 27.92 6.83
CA ALA A 278 6.44 27.98 6.94
C ALA A 278 7.08 28.73 5.75
N ALA A 279 6.56 28.56 4.53
CA ALA A 279 7.03 29.31 3.36
C ALA A 279 6.70 30.81 3.48
N ASN A 280 5.50 31.16 3.93
CA ASN A 280 5.10 32.56 4.13
C ASN A 280 5.91 33.25 5.22
N ASP A 281 6.18 32.57 6.33
CA ASP A 281 6.99 33.11 7.43
C ASP A 281 8.42 33.44 6.95
N TRP A 282 9.00 32.60 6.10
CA TRP A 282 10.32 32.86 5.50
C TRP A 282 10.33 33.99 4.47
N LEU A 283 9.23 34.21 3.76
CA LEU A 283 9.09 35.37 2.87
C LEU A 283 8.91 36.68 3.64
N LEU A 284 8.31 36.62 4.83
CA LEU A 284 8.12 37.77 5.72
C LEU A 284 9.39 38.20 6.47
N ASP A 285 10.33 37.28 6.69
CA ASP A 285 11.61 37.57 7.34
C ASP A 285 12.69 37.97 6.32
N PRO A 286 13.11 39.24 6.25
CA PRO A 286 14.15 39.71 5.32
C PRO A 286 15.56 39.21 5.67
N THR A 287 15.75 38.71 6.89
CA THR A 287 17.02 38.20 7.43
C THR A 287 17.13 36.67 7.37
N ALA A 288 16.07 35.99 6.94
CA ALA A 288 16.05 34.54 6.88
C ALA A 288 17.12 33.99 5.92
N VAL A 289 17.92 33.05 6.43
CA VAL A 289 19.06 32.46 5.73
C VAL A 289 18.59 31.45 4.68
N ARG A 290 19.37 31.34 3.60
CA ARG A 290 19.22 30.29 2.58
C ARG A 290 19.32 28.91 3.20
N GLY A 291 18.52 27.95 2.75
CA GLY A 291 18.48 26.58 3.24
C GLY A 291 17.65 26.37 4.51
N GLY A 292 17.04 27.43 5.06
CA GLY A 292 16.12 27.34 6.19
C GLY A 292 14.83 26.58 5.88
N VAL A 293 14.09 26.20 6.93
CA VAL A 293 12.86 25.39 6.86
C VAL A 293 11.82 25.98 5.89
N GLY A 294 11.68 27.30 5.83
CA GLY A 294 10.72 27.95 4.95
C GLY A 294 11.12 27.97 3.47
N GLU A 295 12.41 28.11 3.11
CA GLU A 295 12.86 27.93 1.71
C GLU A 295 12.63 26.48 1.26
N LYS A 296 13.02 25.50 2.11
CA LYS A 296 12.77 24.08 1.82
C LYS A 296 11.28 23.81 1.63
N SER A 297 10.43 24.43 2.44
CA SER A 297 8.98 24.33 2.34
C SER A 297 8.44 24.93 1.04
N LEU A 298 8.96 26.09 0.62
CA LEU A 298 8.62 26.70 -0.67
C LEU A 298 9.01 25.82 -1.85
N ARG A 299 10.24 25.29 -1.88
CA ARG A 299 10.69 24.37 -2.95
C ARG A 299 9.85 23.10 -2.98
N GLN A 300 9.51 22.55 -1.81
CA GLN A 300 8.67 21.36 -1.75
C GLN A 300 7.23 21.63 -2.20
N ILE A 301 6.67 22.83 -1.96
CA ILE A 301 5.37 23.24 -2.52
C ILE A 301 5.41 23.22 -4.06
N ILE A 302 6.48 23.74 -4.66
CA ILE A 302 6.66 23.76 -6.13
C ILE A 302 6.71 22.33 -6.67
N GLU A 303 7.50 21.44 -6.06
CA GLU A 303 7.57 20.03 -6.45
C GLU A 303 6.21 19.32 -6.31
N ASP A 304 5.51 19.52 -5.21
CA ASP A 304 4.22 18.88 -4.96
C ASP A 304 3.15 19.41 -5.95
N ALA A 305 3.22 20.69 -6.35
CA ALA A 305 2.37 21.26 -7.38
C ALA A 305 2.70 20.76 -8.80
N GLN A 306 3.97 20.50 -9.12
CA GLN A 306 4.34 19.86 -10.38
C GLN A 306 3.77 18.43 -10.48
N LYS A 307 3.80 17.66 -9.39
CA LYS A 307 3.14 16.34 -9.31
C LYS A 307 1.63 16.43 -9.50
N VAL A 308 0.99 17.52 -9.04
CA VAL A 308 -0.42 17.82 -9.34
C VAL A 308 -0.61 18.07 -10.83
N ALA A 309 0.24 18.89 -11.44
CA ALA A 309 0.14 19.23 -12.86
C ALA A 309 0.23 17.99 -13.78
N GLU A 310 1.10 17.03 -13.46
CA GLU A 310 1.23 15.75 -14.18
C GLU A 310 -0.09 14.96 -14.22
N ARG A 311 -0.94 15.16 -13.20
CA ARG A 311 -2.17 14.42 -12.93
C ARG A 311 -3.45 15.17 -13.32
N CYS A 312 -3.34 16.42 -13.76
CA CYS A 312 -4.47 17.25 -14.17
C CYS A 312 -4.67 17.29 -15.69
N LEU A 313 -5.78 17.94 -16.12
CA LEU A 313 -6.10 18.21 -17.51
C LEU A 313 -4.98 19.01 -18.20
N PRO A 314 -4.77 18.87 -19.53
CA PRO A 314 -3.66 19.53 -20.24
C PRO A 314 -3.59 21.05 -20.05
N GLN A 315 -4.75 21.72 -19.99
CA GLN A 315 -4.84 23.17 -19.78
C GLN A 315 -4.39 23.57 -18.35
N ASP A 316 -4.87 22.84 -17.34
CA ASP A 316 -4.50 23.05 -15.94
C ASP A 316 -3.01 22.72 -15.71
N ARG A 317 -2.51 21.64 -16.35
CA ARG A 317 -1.09 21.25 -16.31
C ARG A 317 -0.19 22.37 -16.82
N HIS A 318 -0.51 22.95 -17.97
CA HIS A 318 0.29 24.03 -18.54
C HIS A 318 0.30 25.27 -17.63
N ASN A 319 -0.86 25.62 -17.07
CA ASN A 319 -0.98 26.76 -16.16
C ASN A 319 -0.17 26.56 -14.87
N ILE A 320 -0.31 25.40 -14.21
CA ILE A 320 0.41 25.09 -12.97
C ILE A 320 1.93 25.06 -13.22
N ASN A 321 2.38 24.40 -14.29
CA ASN A 321 3.81 24.33 -14.61
C ASN A 321 4.42 25.71 -14.88
N LYS A 322 3.66 26.62 -15.50
CA LYS A 322 4.10 28.02 -15.70
C LYS A 322 4.30 28.73 -14.36
N ILE A 323 3.32 28.66 -13.47
CA ILE A 323 3.41 29.28 -12.13
C ILE A 323 4.58 28.69 -11.33
N CYS A 324 4.78 27.36 -11.39
CA CYS A 324 5.93 26.70 -10.75
C CYS A 324 7.27 27.20 -11.30
N SER A 325 7.40 27.37 -12.63
CA SER A 325 8.63 27.90 -13.24
C SER A 325 8.92 29.35 -12.82
N ASP A 326 7.88 30.19 -12.76
CA ASP A 326 8.00 31.58 -12.29
C ASP A 326 8.44 31.60 -10.82
N LEU A 327 7.80 30.80 -9.97
CA LEU A 327 8.15 30.68 -8.55
C LEU A 327 9.59 30.20 -8.33
N THR A 328 10.06 29.20 -9.06
CA THR A 328 11.47 28.75 -8.98
C THR A 328 12.43 29.90 -9.29
N THR A 329 12.20 30.59 -10.41
CA THR A 329 13.06 31.70 -10.86
C THR A 329 13.07 32.85 -9.84
N MET A 330 11.91 33.24 -9.32
CA MET A 330 11.79 34.31 -8.32
C MET A 330 12.44 33.89 -6.98
N THR A 331 12.28 32.64 -6.57
CA THR A 331 12.86 32.11 -5.34
C THR A 331 14.39 32.09 -5.42
N ASP A 332 14.95 31.65 -6.54
CA ASP A 332 16.41 31.63 -6.74
C ASP A 332 16.98 33.05 -6.72
N ALA A 333 16.33 34.00 -7.39
CA ALA A 333 16.73 35.41 -7.36
C ALA A 333 16.63 36.03 -5.94
N LEU A 334 15.63 35.66 -5.14
CA LEU A 334 15.53 36.11 -3.74
C LEU A 334 16.64 35.51 -2.88
N CYS A 335 16.96 34.23 -3.09
CA CYS A 335 18.06 33.57 -2.39
C CYS A 335 19.42 34.21 -2.72
N GLU A 336 19.67 34.57 -3.98
CA GLU A 336 20.88 35.31 -4.39
C GLU A 336 20.96 36.68 -3.69
N LEU A 337 19.88 37.46 -3.68
CA LEU A 337 19.85 38.76 -2.99
C LEU A 337 20.09 38.61 -1.48
N ARG A 338 19.52 37.58 -0.84
CA ARG A 338 19.75 37.31 0.59
C ARG A 338 21.18 36.86 0.86
N GLN A 339 21.77 36.04 -0.02
CA GLN A 339 23.16 35.60 0.06
C GLN A 339 24.15 36.77 -0.04
N ASP A 340 23.83 37.75 -0.88
CA ASP A 340 24.58 39.00 -1.02
C ASP A 340 24.42 39.99 0.15
N GLY A 341 23.66 39.62 1.20
CA GLY A 341 23.33 40.50 2.32
C GLY A 341 22.32 41.60 1.97
N LYS A 342 21.66 41.52 0.80
CA LYS A 342 20.68 42.48 0.29
C LYS A 342 19.23 42.07 0.58
N GLY A 343 19.01 41.20 1.56
CA GLY A 343 17.70 40.64 1.92
C GLY A 343 16.65 41.67 2.36
N ALA A 344 17.08 42.78 2.97
CA ALA A 344 16.23 43.90 3.40
C ALA A 344 16.12 45.04 2.37
N THR A 345 16.58 44.83 1.13
CA THR A 345 16.43 45.85 0.08
C THR A 345 14.99 45.94 -0.41
N PRO A 346 14.53 47.11 -0.89
CA PRO A 346 13.20 47.25 -1.48
C PRO A 346 12.95 46.28 -2.64
N GLN A 347 14.01 45.92 -3.36
CA GLN A 347 13.98 44.91 -4.44
C GLN A 347 13.70 43.51 -3.88
N ALA A 348 14.42 43.07 -2.84
CA ALA A 348 14.21 41.77 -2.20
C ALA A 348 12.83 41.67 -1.53
N GLU A 349 12.37 42.73 -0.87
CA GLU A 349 11.03 42.77 -0.27
C GLU A 349 9.92 42.75 -1.34
N SER A 350 10.12 43.46 -2.46
CA SER A 350 9.19 43.41 -3.59
C SER A 350 9.13 42.02 -4.21
N LEU A 351 10.28 41.34 -4.32
CA LEU A 351 10.36 39.98 -4.84
C LEU A 351 9.68 38.98 -3.89
N ALA A 352 9.90 39.10 -2.58
CA ALA A 352 9.24 38.28 -1.57
C ALA A 352 7.71 38.44 -1.58
N ARG A 353 7.21 39.69 -1.73
CA ARG A 353 5.77 39.95 -1.92
C ARG A 353 5.24 39.31 -3.20
N GLY A 354 5.96 39.43 -4.30
CA GLY A 354 5.58 38.80 -5.58
C GLY A 354 5.55 37.27 -5.51
N ILE A 355 6.50 36.64 -4.82
CA ILE A 355 6.49 35.18 -4.58
C ILE A 355 5.26 34.79 -3.78
N ARG A 356 4.89 35.57 -2.76
CA ARG A 356 3.72 35.30 -1.92
C ARG A 356 2.41 35.37 -2.71
N GLU A 357 2.28 36.38 -3.58
CA GLU A 357 1.13 36.49 -4.50
C GLU A 357 1.06 35.29 -5.44
N LYS A 358 2.19 34.90 -6.04
CA LYS A 358 2.29 33.72 -6.92
C LYS A 358 2.01 32.40 -6.21
N LEU A 359 2.38 32.25 -4.94
CA LEU A 359 2.01 31.10 -4.12
C LEU A 359 0.49 31.01 -3.91
N GLY A 360 -0.17 32.14 -3.69
CA GLY A 360 -1.64 32.20 -3.63
C GLY A 360 -2.29 31.81 -4.95
N GLU A 361 -1.75 32.31 -6.08
CA GLU A 361 -2.19 31.90 -7.42
C GLU A 361 -2.02 30.39 -7.65
N LEU A 362 -0.87 29.83 -7.25
CA LEU A 362 -0.58 28.39 -7.36
C LEU A 362 -1.59 27.57 -6.56
N GLN A 363 -1.86 27.95 -5.31
CA GLN A 363 -2.82 27.27 -4.45
C GLN A 363 -4.22 27.28 -5.08
N HIS A 364 -4.65 28.41 -5.64
CA HIS A 364 -5.94 28.51 -6.31
C HIS A 364 -5.98 27.68 -7.60
N ALA A 365 -4.92 27.71 -8.41
CA ALA A 365 -4.80 26.90 -9.62
C ALA A 365 -4.83 25.39 -9.32
N VAL A 366 -4.13 24.94 -8.28
CA VAL A 366 -4.17 23.56 -7.79
C VAL A 366 -5.58 23.18 -7.35
N ASN A 367 -6.25 24.00 -6.52
CA ASN A 367 -7.61 23.73 -6.07
C ASN A 367 -8.60 23.60 -7.25
N ASN A 368 -8.53 24.51 -8.22
CA ASN A 368 -9.39 24.49 -9.40
C ASN A 368 -9.11 23.28 -10.28
N ALA A 369 -7.84 22.91 -10.48
CA ALA A 369 -7.46 21.74 -11.26
C ALA A 369 -7.99 20.44 -10.64
N ILE A 370 -8.02 20.33 -9.31
CA ILE A 370 -8.59 19.18 -8.59
C ILE A 370 -10.10 19.10 -8.79
N ILE A 371 -10.81 20.23 -8.68
CA ILE A 371 -12.25 20.30 -8.94
C ILE A 371 -12.57 19.95 -10.40
N ASN A 372 -11.74 20.41 -11.34
CA ASN A 372 -11.92 20.10 -12.76
C ASN A 372 -11.71 18.61 -13.04
N VAL A 373 -10.71 17.99 -12.40
CA VAL A 373 -10.48 16.54 -12.49
C VAL A 373 -11.65 15.75 -11.93
N ASP A 374 -12.20 16.17 -10.78
CA ASP A 374 -13.38 15.57 -10.15
C ASP A 374 -14.60 15.62 -11.08
N LYS A 375 -14.89 16.81 -11.64
CA LYS A 375 -15.98 16.99 -12.61
C LYS A 375 -15.77 16.25 -13.92
N ALA A 376 -14.54 16.15 -14.39
CA ALA A 376 -14.21 15.49 -15.64
C ALA A 376 -14.30 13.96 -15.53
N GLY A 377 -14.34 13.38 -14.32
CA GLY A 377 -14.40 11.93 -14.12
C GLY A 377 -13.25 11.20 -14.83
N LEU A 378 -12.06 11.81 -14.86
CA LEU A 378 -10.89 11.25 -15.54
C LEU A 378 -10.39 10.02 -14.78
N GLN A 379 -10.72 8.85 -15.31
CA GLN A 379 -10.19 7.59 -14.84
C GLN A 379 -8.68 7.49 -15.14
N GLN A 380 -7.89 7.00 -14.19
CA GLN A 380 -6.47 6.67 -14.39
C GLN A 380 -6.29 5.32 -15.07
N THR A 381 -5.17 5.18 -15.77
CA THR A 381 -4.70 3.86 -16.21
C THR A 381 -4.41 3.00 -14.99
N ALA A 382 -4.83 1.74 -15.01
CA ALA A 382 -4.54 0.82 -13.93
C ALA A 382 -3.02 0.67 -13.69
N HIS A 383 -2.65 0.29 -12.47
CA HIS A 383 -1.25 0.14 -12.08
C HIS A 383 -0.60 -1.12 -12.66
N THR A 384 -1.38 -2.18 -12.88
CA THR A 384 -0.92 -3.45 -13.45
C THR A 384 -1.19 -3.51 -14.96
N ILE A 385 -0.34 -4.24 -15.70
CA ILE A 385 -0.54 -4.51 -17.13
C ILE A 385 -1.87 -5.23 -17.38
N GLN A 386 -2.27 -6.14 -16.48
CA GLN A 386 -3.57 -6.83 -16.56
C GLN A 386 -4.74 -5.85 -16.48
N GLY A 387 -4.76 -4.94 -15.50
CA GLY A 387 -5.81 -3.93 -15.40
C GLY A 387 -5.78 -2.95 -16.59
N ARG A 388 -4.59 -2.58 -17.10
CA ARG A 388 -4.48 -1.75 -18.32
C ARG A 388 -5.04 -2.47 -19.54
N LEU A 389 -4.82 -3.79 -19.63
CA LEU A 389 -5.35 -4.62 -20.70
C LEU A 389 -6.88 -4.70 -20.64
N GLU A 390 -7.46 -4.79 -19.45
CA GLU A 390 -8.92 -4.77 -19.26
C GLU A 390 -9.53 -3.41 -19.64
N GLN A 391 -8.91 -2.30 -19.23
CA GLN A 391 -9.30 -0.96 -19.66
C GLN A 391 -9.19 -0.79 -21.18
N ALA A 392 -8.10 -1.27 -21.78
CA ALA A 392 -7.93 -1.27 -23.23
C ALA A 392 -9.02 -2.13 -23.91
N ARG A 393 -9.28 -3.35 -23.43
CA ARG A 393 -10.31 -4.25 -23.97
C ARG A 393 -11.72 -3.66 -23.90
N LYS A 394 -12.03 -2.93 -22.84
CA LYS A 394 -13.32 -2.22 -22.69
C LYS A 394 -13.51 -1.16 -23.76
N TRP A 395 -12.44 -0.47 -24.16
CA TRP A 395 -12.49 0.45 -25.31
C TRP A 395 -12.54 -0.29 -26.64
N LEU A 396 -11.74 -1.35 -26.80
CA LEU A 396 -11.69 -2.15 -28.04
C LEU A 396 -13.00 -2.88 -28.33
N SER A 397 -13.83 -3.18 -27.32
CA SER A 397 -15.16 -3.76 -27.52
C SER A 397 -16.18 -2.77 -28.07
N ASN A 398 -16.01 -1.47 -27.79
CA ASN A 398 -16.85 -0.42 -28.33
C ASN A 398 -16.05 0.86 -28.67
N PRO A 399 -15.26 0.85 -29.78
CA PRO A 399 -14.36 1.96 -30.09
C PRO A 399 -15.07 3.28 -30.41
N GLY A 400 -16.36 3.23 -30.77
CA GLY A 400 -17.18 4.41 -31.05
C GLY A 400 -17.73 5.13 -29.82
N GLN A 401 -17.58 4.56 -28.62
CA GLN A 401 -17.99 5.20 -27.37
C GLN A 401 -16.84 6.04 -26.80
N ASP A 402 -17.14 7.30 -26.45
CA ASP A 402 -16.16 8.19 -25.84
C ASP A 402 -15.83 7.74 -24.40
N ASP A 403 -14.63 7.21 -24.22
CA ASP A 403 -14.05 6.82 -22.94
C ASP A 403 -13.09 7.88 -22.37
N LYS A 404 -13.13 9.11 -22.92
CA LYS A 404 -12.23 10.22 -22.59
C LYS A 404 -10.75 9.85 -22.75
N GLY A 405 -10.45 8.96 -23.70
CA GLY A 405 -9.09 8.51 -24.04
C GLY A 405 -8.46 7.58 -23.00
N LEU A 406 -9.25 6.90 -22.17
CA LEU A 406 -8.73 5.96 -21.17
C LEU A 406 -8.08 4.74 -21.82
N GLY A 407 -8.74 4.11 -22.79
CA GLY A 407 -8.26 2.92 -23.50
C GLY A 407 -6.97 3.19 -24.25
N GLN A 408 -6.87 4.33 -24.94
CA GLN A 408 -5.65 4.71 -25.64
C GLN A 408 -4.49 5.00 -24.68
N ARG A 409 -4.76 5.70 -23.56
CA ARG A 409 -3.76 5.90 -22.50
C ARG A 409 -3.30 4.58 -21.89
N ALA A 410 -4.21 3.62 -21.69
CA ALA A 410 -3.88 2.30 -21.18
C ALA A 410 -2.99 1.50 -22.14
N ILE A 411 -3.28 1.55 -23.45
CA ILE A 411 -2.44 0.94 -24.49
C ILE A 411 -1.05 1.57 -24.51
N ASN A 412 -0.96 2.90 -24.49
CA ASN A 412 0.33 3.61 -24.46
C ASN A 412 1.14 3.25 -23.20
N ALA A 413 0.49 3.13 -22.04
CA ALA A 413 1.13 2.70 -20.81
C ALA A 413 1.63 1.24 -20.86
N ILE A 414 0.96 0.34 -21.60
CA ILE A 414 1.46 -1.03 -21.86
C ILE A 414 2.69 -0.97 -22.79
N LEU A 415 2.65 -0.13 -23.83
CA LEU A 415 3.76 0.04 -24.78
C LEU A 415 5.02 0.58 -24.10
N GLU A 416 4.87 1.60 -23.25
CA GLU A 416 5.98 2.14 -22.46
C GLU A 416 6.61 1.07 -21.57
N GLU A 417 5.77 0.25 -20.92
CA GLU A 417 6.26 -0.83 -20.07
C GLU A 417 6.97 -1.91 -20.89
N GLY A 418 6.40 -2.30 -22.04
CA GLY A 418 7.03 -3.24 -22.97
C GLY A 418 8.40 -2.77 -23.45
N ARG A 419 8.54 -1.49 -23.79
CA ARG A 419 9.82 -0.89 -24.18
C ARG A 419 10.82 -0.87 -23.03
N LYS A 420 10.40 -0.51 -21.81
CA LYS A 420 11.24 -0.57 -20.60
C LYS A 420 11.74 -1.98 -20.27
N VAL A 421 10.87 -2.98 -20.43
CA VAL A 421 11.22 -4.39 -20.26
C VAL A 421 12.27 -4.79 -21.30
N ALA A 422 12.04 -4.44 -22.57
CA ALA A 422 12.92 -4.76 -23.69
C ALA A 422 14.33 -4.17 -23.55
N GLU A 423 14.49 -2.97 -22.96
CA GLU A 423 15.82 -2.36 -22.73
C GLU A 423 16.76 -3.25 -21.90
N GLY A 424 16.21 -4.03 -20.97
CA GLY A 424 17.00 -4.91 -20.10
C GLY A 424 17.18 -6.34 -20.62
N LEU A 425 16.71 -6.64 -21.85
CA LEU A 425 16.82 -7.97 -22.44
C LEU A 425 17.93 -8.05 -23.50
N PRO A 426 18.59 -9.20 -23.67
CA PRO A 426 19.61 -9.40 -24.69
C PRO A 426 19.02 -9.77 -26.06
N GLY A 427 19.65 -9.25 -27.13
CA GLY A 427 19.56 -9.76 -28.51
C GLY A 427 18.14 -9.95 -29.05
N VAL A 428 17.78 -11.21 -29.30
CA VAL A 428 16.55 -11.62 -30.01
C VAL A 428 15.28 -11.30 -29.21
N GLN A 429 15.27 -11.55 -27.89
CA GLN A 429 14.10 -11.31 -27.04
C GLN A 429 13.74 -9.82 -27.00
N LYS A 430 14.75 -8.94 -26.98
CA LYS A 430 14.55 -7.49 -27.09
C LYS A 430 13.91 -7.09 -28.42
N ALA A 431 14.41 -7.63 -29.53
CA ALA A 431 13.89 -7.32 -30.86
C ALA A 431 12.43 -7.79 -31.02
N GLU A 432 12.09 -8.98 -30.52
CA GLU A 432 10.72 -9.50 -30.55
C GLU A 432 9.72 -8.59 -29.81
N ILE A 433 10.05 -8.16 -28.59
CA ILE A 433 9.16 -7.28 -27.80
C ILE A 433 9.01 -5.92 -28.47
N LEU A 434 10.10 -5.32 -28.97
CA LEU A 434 10.04 -4.03 -29.66
C LEU A 434 9.20 -4.09 -30.93
N GLN A 435 9.34 -5.16 -31.71
CA GLN A 435 8.51 -5.37 -32.90
C GLN A 435 7.02 -5.45 -32.54
N LEU A 436 6.67 -6.21 -31.49
CA LEU A 436 5.27 -6.27 -31.01
C LEU A 436 4.77 -4.91 -30.53
N CYS A 437 5.61 -4.13 -29.83
CA CYS A 437 5.27 -2.76 -29.45
C CYS A 437 4.96 -1.88 -30.66
N ASP A 438 5.76 -1.95 -31.72
CA ASP A 438 5.56 -1.12 -32.92
C ASP A 438 4.33 -1.57 -33.72
N GLU A 439 4.02 -2.87 -33.76
CA GLU A 439 2.78 -3.40 -34.35
C GLU A 439 1.54 -2.90 -33.58
N VAL A 440 1.58 -2.94 -32.24
CA VAL A 440 0.49 -2.47 -31.38
C VAL A 440 0.30 -0.95 -31.50
N ASP A 441 1.38 -0.16 -31.51
CA ASP A 441 1.35 1.29 -31.70
C ASP A 441 0.74 1.65 -33.06
N GLY A 442 1.17 0.97 -34.13
CA GLY A 442 0.62 1.15 -35.47
C GLY A 442 -0.88 0.88 -35.55
N LEU A 443 -1.36 -0.22 -34.97
CA LEU A 443 -2.79 -0.56 -34.92
C LEU A 443 -3.59 0.41 -34.05
N SER A 444 -3.04 0.84 -32.91
CA SER A 444 -3.66 1.81 -32.01
C SER A 444 -3.90 3.16 -32.69
N ARG A 445 -2.90 3.67 -33.42
CA ARG A 445 -3.04 4.93 -34.18
C ARG A 445 -4.08 4.82 -35.29
N GLN A 446 -4.07 3.72 -36.05
CA GLN A 446 -5.07 3.49 -37.10
C GLN A 446 -6.49 3.45 -36.54
N LEU A 447 -6.71 2.82 -35.39
CA LEU A 447 -8.01 2.78 -34.73
C LEU A 447 -8.42 4.17 -34.22
N ALA A 448 -7.50 4.90 -33.60
CA ALA A 448 -7.75 6.25 -33.10
C ALA A 448 -8.14 7.23 -34.23
N ASP A 449 -7.47 7.16 -35.38
CA ASP A 449 -7.79 7.98 -36.56
C ASP A 449 -9.21 7.67 -37.09
N LEU A 450 -9.61 6.39 -37.10
CA LEU A 450 -10.96 5.99 -37.49
C LEU A 450 -12.02 6.47 -36.49
N CYS A 451 -11.73 6.42 -35.19
CA CYS A 451 -12.62 6.93 -34.16
C CYS A 451 -12.77 8.46 -34.24
N ALA A 452 -11.68 9.20 -34.46
CA ALA A 452 -11.70 10.65 -34.64
C ALA A 452 -12.50 11.09 -35.86
N GLN A 453 -12.55 10.27 -36.92
CA GLN A 453 -13.39 10.48 -38.10
C GLN A 453 -14.87 10.07 -37.89
N GLY A 454 -15.27 9.66 -36.69
CA GLY A 454 -16.63 9.16 -36.40
C GLY A 454 -16.92 7.76 -36.97
N LYS A 455 -15.90 7.03 -37.43
CA LYS A 455 -16.00 5.69 -38.05
C LYS A 455 -15.69 4.54 -37.08
N GLY A 456 -15.74 4.79 -35.77
CA GLY A 456 -15.40 3.80 -34.73
C GLY A 456 -16.28 2.55 -34.70
N ASN A 457 -17.50 2.62 -35.24
CA ASN A 457 -18.44 1.49 -35.31
C ASN A 457 -18.42 0.75 -36.65
N THR A 458 -17.48 1.06 -37.54
CA THR A 458 -17.36 0.38 -38.83
C THR A 458 -16.81 -1.05 -38.66
N PRO A 459 -17.14 -1.99 -39.55
CA PRO A 459 -16.58 -3.34 -39.51
C PRO A 459 -15.05 -3.34 -39.65
N GLN A 460 -14.48 -2.35 -40.35
CA GLN A 460 -13.04 -2.14 -40.43
C GLN A 460 -12.42 -1.76 -39.08
N ALA A 461 -13.06 -0.84 -38.33
CA ALA A 461 -12.60 -0.47 -36.99
C ALA A 461 -12.72 -1.64 -36.00
N GLN A 462 -13.80 -2.43 -36.08
CA GLN A 462 -13.99 -3.61 -35.24
C GLN A 462 -12.93 -4.70 -35.51
N GLU A 463 -12.54 -4.94 -36.75
CA GLU A 463 -11.49 -5.92 -37.07
C GLU A 463 -10.10 -5.44 -36.60
N ILE A 464 -9.80 -4.15 -36.76
CA ILE A 464 -8.56 -3.56 -36.21
C ILE A 464 -8.55 -3.70 -34.67
N ALA A 465 -9.68 -3.43 -34.01
CA ALA A 465 -9.79 -3.55 -32.56
C ALA A 465 -9.60 -5.01 -32.08
N ARG A 466 -10.14 -6.00 -32.80
CA ARG A 466 -9.94 -7.42 -32.52
C ARG A 466 -8.47 -7.82 -32.67
N LYS A 467 -7.82 -7.40 -33.77
CA LYS A 467 -6.40 -7.65 -34.02
C LYS A 467 -5.51 -7.00 -32.97
N LEU A 468 -5.81 -5.76 -32.60
CA LEU A 468 -5.13 -5.01 -31.55
C LEU A 468 -5.27 -5.70 -30.18
N SER A 469 -6.46 -6.20 -29.84
CA SER A 469 -6.70 -6.97 -28.61
C SER A 469 -5.85 -8.25 -28.53
N GLN A 470 -5.74 -8.98 -29.64
CA GLN A 470 -4.88 -10.18 -29.72
C GLN A 470 -3.41 -9.83 -29.56
N LYS A 471 -2.93 -8.79 -30.25
CA LYS A 471 -1.54 -8.34 -30.18
C LYS A 471 -1.15 -7.78 -28.81
N LEU A 472 -2.07 -7.10 -28.13
CA LEU A 472 -1.89 -6.66 -26.73
C LEU A 472 -1.76 -7.85 -25.77
N HIS A 473 -2.53 -8.92 -26.00
CA HIS A 473 -2.41 -10.14 -25.19
C HIS A 473 -1.07 -10.85 -25.43
N GLU A 474 -0.64 -10.98 -26.69
CA GLU A 474 0.67 -11.53 -27.05
C GLU A 474 1.82 -10.71 -26.42
N LEU A 475 1.73 -9.38 -26.49
CA LEU A 475 2.70 -8.48 -25.85
C LEU A 475 2.73 -8.66 -24.32
N LYS A 476 1.55 -8.81 -23.68
CA LYS A 476 1.46 -9.06 -22.24
C LYS A 476 2.16 -10.36 -21.85
N GLU A 477 1.95 -11.46 -22.58
CA GLU A 477 2.60 -12.74 -22.28
C GLU A 477 4.12 -12.66 -22.44
N LYS A 478 4.60 -12.03 -23.52
CA LYS A 478 6.04 -11.81 -23.73
C LYS A 478 6.68 -10.94 -22.65
N ILE A 479 5.97 -9.91 -22.17
CA ILE A 479 6.42 -9.09 -21.04
C ILE A 479 6.48 -9.95 -19.77
N SER A 480 5.43 -10.70 -19.43
CA SER A 480 5.41 -11.53 -18.22
C SER A 480 6.55 -12.57 -18.23
N GLN A 481 6.78 -13.26 -19.36
CA GLN A 481 7.89 -14.21 -19.50
C GLN A 481 9.26 -13.54 -19.31
N ALA A 482 9.47 -12.39 -19.93
CA ALA A 482 10.71 -11.62 -19.79
C ALA A 482 10.95 -11.16 -18.34
N VAL A 483 9.89 -10.74 -17.65
CA VAL A 483 9.95 -10.32 -16.25
C VAL A 483 10.33 -11.51 -15.35
N THR A 484 9.71 -12.68 -15.52
CA THR A 484 10.05 -13.89 -14.76
C THR A 484 11.52 -14.29 -14.93
N ASN A 485 12.03 -14.27 -16.17
CA ASN A 485 13.45 -14.56 -16.42
C ASN A 485 14.38 -13.60 -15.66
N ARG A 486 14.03 -12.31 -15.61
CA ARG A 486 14.82 -11.31 -14.86
C ARG A 486 14.72 -11.49 -13.36
N VAL A 487 13.58 -11.86 -12.81
CA VAL A 487 13.44 -12.19 -11.37
C VAL A 487 14.34 -13.36 -11.00
N VAL A 488 14.39 -14.38 -11.84
CA VAL A 488 15.28 -15.52 -11.64
C VAL A 488 16.73 -15.06 -11.67
N GLU A 489 17.15 -14.26 -12.66
CA GLU A 489 18.55 -13.84 -12.87
C GLU A 489 19.07 -12.78 -11.87
N ASP A 490 18.30 -11.71 -11.59
CA ASP A 490 18.76 -10.61 -10.74
C ASP A 490 18.75 -10.98 -9.24
N PHE A 491 17.91 -11.94 -8.83
CA PHE A 491 17.78 -12.36 -7.43
C PHE A 491 18.44 -13.72 -7.11
N ILE A 492 19.31 -14.25 -7.98
CA ILE A 492 20.10 -15.45 -7.66
C ILE A 492 20.99 -15.17 -6.43
N ASP A 493 21.62 -14.00 -6.37
CA ASP A 493 22.52 -13.59 -5.28
C ASP A 493 22.09 -12.27 -4.65
N ILE A 494 21.42 -12.34 -3.50
CA ILE A 494 21.06 -11.15 -2.73
C ILE A 494 22.02 -10.87 -1.57
N VAL A 495 22.94 -11.79 -1.27
CA VAL A 495 23.76 -11.77 -0.05
C VAL A 495 25.18 -11.30 -0.34
N THR A 496 25.79 -11.79 -1.42
CA THR A 496 27.21 -11.54 -1.72
C THR A 496 27.56 -10.06 -1.88
N PRO A 497 26.77 -9.22 -2.61
CA PRO A 497 27.10 -7.79 -2.74
C PRO A 497 27.18 -7.08 -1.39
N LEU A 498 26.22 -7.32 -0.50
CA LEU A 498 26.19 -6.74 0.84
C LEU A 498 27.34 -7.27 1.71
N LYS A 499 27.63 -8.57 1.62
CA LYS A 499 28.72 -9.20 2.37
C LYS A 499 30.08 -8.61 1.97
N GLN A 500 30.37 -8.51 0.67
CA GLN A 500 31.62 -7.92 0.19
C GLN A 500 31.76 -6.45 0.56
N PHE A 501 30.67 -5.69 0.53
CA PHE A 501 30.65 -4.31 1.02
C PHE A 501 30.95 -4.24 2.53
N THR A 502 30.33 -5.11 3.33
CA THR A 502 30.57 -5.20 4.77
C THR A 502 32.03 -5.56 5.09
N GLU A 503 32.61 -6.52 4.37
CA GLU A 503 34.03 -6.88 4.50
C GLU A 503 34.95 -5.70 4.15
N ALA A 504 34.59 -4.89 3.14
CA ALA A 504 35.37 -3.70 2.79
C ALA A 504 35.26 -2.58 3.85
N VAL A 505 34.07 -2.38 4.44
CA VAL A 505 33.84 -1.43 5.55
C VAL A 505 34.67 -1.79 6.78
N LEU A 506 34.70 -3.08 7.12
CA LEU A 506 35.40 -3.60 8.30
C LEU A 506 36.90 -3.86 8.08
N ALA A 507 37.44 -3.51 6.90
CA ALA A 507 38.84 -3.68 6.59
C ALA A 507 39.72 -2.86 7.57
N PRO A 508 40.75 -3.47 8.20
CA PRO A 508 41.64 -2.79 9.14
C PRO A 508 42.35 -1.58 8.53
N GLU A 509 42.66 -0.60 9.37
CA GLU A 509 43.50 0.54 8.97
C GLU A 509 44.88 0.05 8.52
N GLY A 510 45.43 0.66 7.48
CA GLY A 510 46.70 0.25 6.87
C GLY A 510 46.61 -0.86 5.82
N THR A 511 45.42 -1.44 5.57
CA THR A 511 45.22 -2.37 4.45
C THR A 511 45.54 -1.68 3.10
N PRO A 512 46.43 -2.22 2.26
CA PRO A 512 46.73 -1.63 0.95
C PRO A 512 45.48 -1.53 0.07
N GLY A 513 45.23 -0.35 -0.51
CA GLY A 513 44.07 -0.14 -1.40
C GLY A 513 42.71 -0.14 -0.70
N ARG A 514 42.66 0.09 0.63
CA ARG A 514 41.43 0.11 1.44
C ARG A 514 40.33 0.99 0.84
N ASP A 515 40.64 2.25 0.52
CA ASP A 515 39.66 3.20 -0.05
C ASP A 515 39.16 2.77 -1.42
N GLN A 516 40.05 2.26 -2.28
CA GLN A 516 39.66 1.76 -3.60
C GLN A 516 38.77 0.52 -3.48
N ASN A 517 39.12 -0.43 -2.62
CA ASN A 517 38.30 -1.61 -2.38
C ASN A 517 36.92 -1.23 -1.83
N PHE A 518 36.85 -0.28 -0.88
CA PHE A 518 35.58 0.25 -0.39
C PHE A 518 34.74 0.86 -1.52
N SER A 519 35.34 1.75 -2.32
CA SER A 519 34.66 2.40 -3.47
C SER A 519 34.14 1.37 -4.47
N ASP A 520 34.94 0.38 -4.82
CA ASP A 520 34.55 -0.67 -5.77
C ASP A 520 33.41 -1.52 -5.21
N LYS A 521 33.44 -1.89 -3.92
CA LYS A 521 32.37 -2.68 -3.30
C LYS A 521 31.10 -1.87 -3.07
N ALA A 522 31.21 -0.58 -2.75
CA ALA A 522 30.08 0.34 -2.66
C ALA A 522 29.38 0.51 -4.02
N ALA A 523 30.16 0.72 -5.09
CA ALA A 523 29.63 0.81 -6.45
C ALA A 523 28.94 -0.50 -6.88
N ASN A 524 29.53 -1.65 -6.55
CA ASN A 524 28.91 -2.95 -6.81
C ASN A 524 27.58 -3.15 -6.07
N LEU A 525 27.51 -2.73 -4.80
CA LEU A 525 26.26 -2.76 -4.01
C LEU A 525 25.20 -1.85 -4.64
N GLN A 526 25.55 -0.61 -4.99
CA GLN A 526 24.65 0.34 -5.64
C GLN A 526 24.12 -0.20 -6.97
N ASN A 527 24.99 -0.75 -7.81
CA ASN A 527 24.61 -1.35 -9.08
C ASN A 527 23.69 -2.56 -8.90
N PHE A 528 23.92 -3.39 -7.87
CA PHE A 528 23.01 -4.46 -7.50
C PHE A 528 21.64 -3.91 -7.06
N SER A 529 21.59 -2.96 -6.13
CA SER A 529 20.34 -2.36 -5.65
C SER A 529 19.52 -1.77 -6.80
N ASN A 530 20.17 -1.00 -7.69
CA ASN A 530 19.51 -0.37 -8.83
C ASN A 530 18.88 -1.41 -9.78
N ARG A 531 19.59 -2.51 -10.06
CA ARG A 531 19.05 -3.60 -10.88
C ARG A 531 17.89 -4.30 -10.20
N ALA A 532 18.03 -4.65 -8.92
CA ALA A 532 17.00 -5.33 -8.15
C ALA A 532 15.72 -4.48 -8.03
N VAL A 533 15.85 -3.16 -7.79
CA VAL A 533 14.75 -2.19 -7.78
C VAL A 533 14.09 -2.10 -9.15
N LYS A 534 14.87 -1.99 -10.25
CA LYS A 534 14.31 -1.95 -11.61
C LYS A 534 13.48 -3.21 -11.90
N THR A 535 14.00 -4.38 -11.53
CA THR A 535 13.29 -5.66 -11.73
C THR A 535 12.04 -5.73 -10.86
N ALA A 536 12.10 -5.37 -9.57
CA ALA A 536 10.92 -5.35 -8.71
C ALA A 536 9.80 -4.41 -9.22
N ARG A 537 10.16 -3.23 -9.76
CA ARG A 537 9.19 -2.30 -10.38
C ARG A 537 8.55 -2.91 -11.64
N MET A 538 9.33 -3.61 -12.46
CA MET A 538 8.80 -4.32 -13.63
C MET A 538 7.86 -5.46 -13.24
N VAL A 539 8.16 -6.19 -12.16
CA VAL A 539 7.29 -7.24 -11.61
C VAL A 539 5.99 -6.66 -11.08
N ALA A 540 6.05 -5.54 -10.36
CA ALA A 540 4.85 -4.85 -9.89
C ALA A 540 3.94 -4.41 -11.05
N ALA A 541 4.52 -4.01 -12.18
CA ALA A 541 3.76 -3.64 -13.37
C ALA A 541 3.23 -4.86 -14.13
N GLY A 542 4.06 -5.86 -14.43
CA GLY A 542 3.76 -6.92 -15.41
C GLY A 542 3.75 -8.36 -14.91
N GLY A 543 4.22 -8.62 -13.68
CA GLY A 543 4.32 -9.95 -13.09
C GLY A 543 3.10 -10.34 -12.27
N SER A 544 2.57 -9.45 -11.43
CA SER A 544 1.67 -9.76 -10.29
C SER A 544 0.30 -10.40 -10.60
N GLY A 545 0.03 -10.90 -11.80
CA GLY A 545 -1.23 -11.61 -12.11
C GLY A 545 -2.51 -10.77 -11.94
N GLY A 546 -2.37 -9.45 -11.84
CA GLY A 546 -3.48 -8.54 -11.48
C GLY A 546 -3.63 -8.27 -9.98
N ASN A 547 -2.85 -8.90 -9.10
CA ASN A 547 -2.87 -8.66 -7.65
C ASN A 547 -2.30 -7.27 -7.31
N LYS A 548 -3.19 -6.31 -7.12
CA LYS A 548 -2.88 -4.90 -6.81
C LYS A 548 -2.12 -4.74 -5.50
N LYS A 549 -2.53 -5.44 -4.43
CA LYS A 549 -1.89 -5.33 -3.11
C LYS A 549 -0.41 -5.74 -3.19
N LEU A 550 -0.13 -6.80 -3.94
CA LEU A 550 1.22 -7.27 -4.19
C LEU A 550 2.05 -6.27 -5.00
N ALA A 551 1.48 -5.69 -6.06
CA ALA A 551 2.15 -4.67 -6.86
C ALA A 551 2.48 -3.39 -6.06
N GLU A 552 1.58 -2.95 -5.19
CA GLU A 552 1.81 -1.80 -4.29
C GLU A 552 2.86 -2.11 -3.22
N ALA A 553 2.80 -3.30 -2.61
CA ALA A 553 3.80 -3.76 -1.65
C ALA A 553 5.19 -3.84 -2.28
N LEU A 554 5.30 -4.39 -3.50
CA LEU A 554 6.54 -4.44 -4.28
C LEU A 554 7.07 -3.05 -4.59
N SER A 555 6.22 -2.15 -5.06
CA SER A 555 6.60 -0.77 -5.39
C SER A 555 7.11 -0.02 -4.15
N SER A 556 6.46 -0.22 -3.01
CA SER A 556 6.88 0.35 -1.73
C SER A 556 8.24 -0.18 -1.28
N VAL A 557 8.43 -1.51 -1.31
CA VAL A 557 9.71 -2.12 -0.91
C VAL A 557 10.84 -1.73 -1.86
N ALA A 558 10.59 -1.66 -3.16
CA ALA A 558 11.56 -1.19 -4.16
C ALA A 558 12.00 0.25 -3.88
N GLN A 559 11.05 1.15 -3.56
CA GLN A 559 11.36 2.52 -3.17
C GLN A 559 12.19 2.58 -1.87
N GLN A 560 11.92 1.69 -0.91
CA GLN A 560 12.69 1.61 0.33
C GLN A 560 14.13 1.20 0.07
N VAL A 561 14.38 0.16 -0.74
CA VAL A 561 15.75 -0.26 -1.12
C VAL A 561 16.48 0.89 -1.81
N GLU A 562 15.86 1.52 -2.81
CA GLU A 562 16.46 2.63 -3.56
C GLU A 562 16.88 3.79 -2.65
N SER A 563 16.04 4.14 -1.68
CA SER A 563 16.33 5.23 -0.74
C SER A 563 17.31 4.86 0.38
N LEU A 564 17.39 3.58 0.74
CA LEU A 564 18.23 3.07 1.85
C LEU A 564 19.67 2.80 1.40
N THR A 565 19.89 2.41 0.14
CA THR A 565 21.23 2.08 -0.38
C THR A 565 22.26 3.21 -0.17
N PRO A 566 21.98 4.48 -0.53
CA PRO A 566 22.94 5.57 -0.32
C PRO A 566 23.23 5.81 1.17
N GLN A 567 22.24 5.61 2.03
CA GLN A 567 22.36 5.80 3.47
C GLN A 567 23.25 4.73 4.10
N LEU A 568 23.10 3.47 3.66
CA LEU A 568 23.97 2.37 4.05
C LEU A 568 25.42 2.59 3.57
N ILE A 569 25.62 3.07 2.34
CA ILE A 569 26.95 3.38 1.81
C ILE A 569 27.63 4.46 2.66
N SER A 570 26.90 5.52 2.98
CA SER A 570 27.37 6.62 3.84
C SER A 570 27.71 6.13 5.25
N ALA A 571 26.86 5.30 5.86
CA ALA A 571 27.14 4.69 7.15
C ALA A 571 28.38 3.79 7.13
N GLY A 572 28.62 3.08 6.02
CA GLY A 572 29.83 2.30 5.80
C GLY A 572 31.08 3.17 5.70
N SER A 573 31.02 4.30 4.99
CA SER A 573 32.10 5.30 4.90
C SER A 573 32.44 5.86 6.30
N ILE A 574 31.42 6.27 7.06
CA ILE A 574 31.57 6.71 8.45
C ILE A 574 32.24 5.61 9.30
N ARG A 575 31.76 4.37 9.22
CA ARG A 575 32.34 3.26 9.99
C ARG A 575 33.78 2.93 9.59
N MET A 576 34.14 3.14 8.32
CA MET A 576 35.51 3.00 7.83
C MET A 576 36.44 4.09 8.41
N ASN A 577 35.94 5.31 8.53
CA ASN A 577 36.69 6.46 9.06
C ASN A 577 36.80 6.48 10.60
N TYR A 578 35.86 5.85 11.31
CA TYR A 578 35.81 5.82 12.78
C TYR A 578 35.76 4.40 13.33
N PRO A 579 36.81 3.58 13.15
CA PRO A 579 36.68 2.15 13.37
C PRO A 579 36.60 1.71 14.83
N THR A 580 37.00 2.58 15.75
CA THR A 580 36.92 2.38 17.20
C THR A 580 35.62 2.92 17.80
N SER A 581 34.82 3.65 17.03
CA SER A 581 33.58 4.24 17.52
C SER A 581 32.46 3.21 17.56
N LYS A 582 32.05 2.83 18.77
CA LYS A 582 30.89 1.94 18.97
C LYS A 582 29.61 2.51 18.35
N ALA A 583 29.44 3.83 18.36
CA ALA A 583 28.27 4.48 17.76
C ALA A 583 28.26 4.35 16.23
N ALA A 584 29.42 4.42 15.57
CA ALA A 584 29.53 4.18 14.14
C ALA A 584 29.23 2.73 13.77
N ASP A 585 29.68 1.79 14.60
CA ASP A 585 29.45 0.35 14.44
C ASP A 585 27.95 0.00 14.58
N GLU A 586 27.31 0.48 15.65
CA GLU A 586 25.88 0.31 15.89
C GLU A 586 25.04 0.94 14.76
N HIS A 587 25.39 2.15 14.30
CA HIS A 587 24.69 2.83 13.20
C HIS A 587 24.77 2.05 11.88
N PHE A 588 25.98 1.60 11.52
CA PHE A 588 26.20 0.81 10.31
C PHE A 588 25.45 -0.52 10.37
N GLU A 589 25.55 -1.25 11.48
CA GLU A 589 24.93 -2.57 11.63
C GLU A 589 23.40 -2.53 11.56
N ASN A 590 22.80 -1.50 12.15
CA ASN A 590 21.35 -1.26 12.06
C ASN A 590 20.89 -1.05 10.61
N LEU A 591 21.58 -0.21 9.84
CA LEU A 591 21.24 0.03 8.43
C LEU A 591 21.55 -1.20 7.55
N ARG A 592 22.62 -1.94 7.86
CA ARG A 592 23.01 -3.18 7.17
C ARG A 592 21.92 -4.23 7.31
N GLN A 593 21.42 -4.44 8.52
CA GLN A 593 20.35 -5.39 8.80
C GLN A 593 19.04 -4.96 8.13
N GLN A 594 18.65 -3.68 8.26
CA GLN A 594 17.46 -3.15 7.62
C GLN A 594 17.50 -3.33 6.09
N TYR A 595 18.66 -3.09 5.47
CA TYR A 595 18.83 -3.30 4.03
C TYR A 595 18.72 -4.78 3.65
N ALA A 596 19.36 -5.68 4.39
CA ALA A 596 19.29 -7.12 4.15
C ALA A 596 17.85 -7.65 4.22
N ASP A 597 17.09 -7.23 5.24
CA ASP A 597 15.70 -7.62 5.43
C ASP A 597 14.81 -7.05 4.32
N THR A 598 15.02 -5.79 3.93
CA THR A 598 14.24 -5.13 2.88
C THR A 598 14.48 -5.79 1.51
N VAL A 599 15.73 -6.13 1.16
CA VAL A 599 16.05 -6.84 -0.10
C VAL A 599 15.49 -8.27 -0.09
N THR A 600 15.54 -8.97 1.05
CA THR A 600 14.95 -10.31 1.18
C THR A 600 13.43 -10.25 1.00
N LYS A 601 12.77 -9.27 1.63
CA LYS A 601 11.34 -9.02 1.44
C LYS A 601 11.01 -8.70 -0.02
N MET A 602 11.82 -7.87 -0.68
CA MET A 602 11.65 -7.53 -2.09
C MET A 602 11.69 -8.78 -2.98
N ARG A 603 12.68 -9.66 -2.75
CA ARG A 603 12.80 -10.93 -3.47
C ARG A 603 11.56 -11.80 -3.26
N ASN A 604 11.15 -12.02 -2.01
CA ASN A 604 10.01 -12.91 -1.72
C ASN A 604 8.73 -12.43 -2.39
N LEU A 605 8.46 -11.12 -2.36
CA LEU A 605 7.32 -10.53 -3.06
C LEU A 605 7.45 -10.66 -4.59
N CYS A 606 8.67 -10.64 -5.14
CA CYS A 606 8.87 -10.85 -6.59
C CYS A 606 8.60 -12.31 -6.97
N ASP A 607 9.07 -13.26 -6.16
CA ASP A 607 8.86 -14.69 -6.38
C ASP A 607 7.35 -15.02 -6.28
N GLU A 608 6.64 -14.48 -5.28
CA GLU A 608 5.17 -14.60 -5.13
C GLU A 608 4.39 -13.96 -6.29
N ALA A 609 4.93 -12.89 -6.89
CA ALA A 609 4.29 -12.21 -8.01
C ALA A 609 4.50 -12.90 -9.35
N THR A 610 5.39 -13.89 -9.45
CA THR A 610 5.62 -14.64 -10.69
C THR A 610 4.82 -15.94 -10.70
N ASP A 611 4.37 -16.37 -11.88
CA ASP A 611 3.78 -17.70 -12.03
C ASP A 611 4.80 -18.79 -11.65
N SER A 612 4.41 -19.69 -10.75
CA SER A 612 5.29 -20.71 -10.19
C SER A 612 5.83 -21.68 -11.24
N ALA A 613 5.02 -22.07 -12.24
CA ALA A 613 5.47 -22.97 -13.30
C ALA A 613 6.47 -22.28 -14.23
N ASP A 614 6.21 -21.03 -14.63
CA ASP A 614 7.12 -20.22 -15.41
C ASP A 614 8.41 -19.91 -14.64
N PHE A 615 8.32 -19.65 -13.33
CA PHE A 615 9.48 -19.43 -12.46
C PHE A 615 10.39 -20.66 -12.40
N ILE A 616 9.81 -21.85 -12.19
CA ILE A 616 10.57 -23.10 -12.14
C ILE A 616 11.20 -23.39 -13.50
N LYS A 617 10.47 -23.17 -14.60
CA LYS A 617 10.99 -23.32 -15.96
C LYS A 617 12.16 -22.37 -16.24
N ALA A 618 12.01 -21.08 -15.92
CA ALA A 618 13.07 -20.08 -16.08
C ALA A 618 14.30 -20.43 -15.20
N SER A 619 14.07 -20.93 -13.99
CA SER A 619 15.13 -21.43 -13.10
C SER A 619 15.87 -22.63 -13.70
N GLU A 620 15.15 -23.59 -14.28
CA GLU A 620 15.71 -24.74 -14.97
C GLU A 620 16.60 -24.32 -16.16
N GLU A 621 16.12 -23.38 -16.99
CA GLU A 621 16.88 -22.83 -18.12
C GLU A 621 18.16 -22.10 -17.66
N GLN A 622 18.07 -21.32 -16.59
CA GLN A 622 19.23 -20.62 -16.01
C GLN A 622 20.23 -21.59 -15.37
N MET A 623 19.79 -22.68 -14.74
CA MET A 623 20.68 -23.74 -14.25
C MET A 623 21.42 -24.44 -15.40
N LYS A 624 20.76 -24.66 -16.55
CA LYS A 624 21.40 -25.21 -17.76
C LYS A 624 22.46 -24.24 -18.30
N LYS A 625 22.19 -22.93 -18.29
CA LYS A 625 23.18 -21.90 -18.64
C LYS A 625 24.39 -21.95 -17.71
N HIS A 626 24.20 -22.01 -16.39
CA HIS A 626 25.30 -22.16 -15.43
C HIS A 626 26.04 -23.49 -15.58
N THR A 627 25.34 -24.58 -15.93
CA THR A 627 25.97 -25.87 -16.25
C THR A 627 26.93 -25.74 -17.43
N PHE A 628 26.52 -25.04 -18.49
CA PHE A 628 27.40 -24.75 -19.63
C PHE A 628 28.61 -23.92 -19.21
N LEU A 629 28.43 -22.91 -18.35
CA LEU A 629 29.54 -22.10 -17.83
C LEU A 629 30.49 -22.90 -16.92
N CYS A 630 29.99 -23.89 -16.18
CA CYS A 630 30.83 -24.86 -15.46
C CYS A 630 31.68 -25.70 -16.43
N GLU A 631 31.09 -26.20 -17.53
CA GLU A 631 31.84 -26.92 -18.56
C GLU A 631 32.94 -26.06 -19.20
N GLU A 632 32.63 -24.79 -19.50
CA GLU A 632 33.62 -23.83 -19.97
C GLU A 632 34.71 -23.53 -18.92
N ALA A 633 34.36 -23.47 -17.64
CA ALA A 633 35.33 -23.31 -16.56
C ALA A 633 36.25 -24.54 -16.43
N ILE A 634 35.73 -25.75 -16.65
CA ILE A 634 36.52 -26.99 -16.68
C ILE A 634 37.50 -26.96 -17.87
N LYS A 635 37.01 -26.67 -19.08
CA LYS A 635 37.85 -26.58 -20.29
C LYS A 635 38.97 -25.55 -20.14
N ASN A 636 38.64 -24.37 -19.60
CA ASN A 636 39.58 -23.27 -19.43
C ASN A 636 40.40 -23.34 -18.13
N ARG A 637 40.22 -24.39 -17.32
CA ARG A 637 40.89 -24.59 -16.01
C ARG A 637 40.74 -23.40 -15.07
N GLN A 638 39.50 -22.97 -14.84
CA GLN A 638 39.14 -21.84 -13.97
C GLN A 638 38.37 -22.33 -12.73
N PRO A 639 39.05 -22.81 -11.67
CA PRO A 639 38.42 -23.31 -10.45
C PRO A 639 37.42 -22.35 -9.80
N GLN A 640 37.74 -21.05 -9.76
CA GLN A 640 36.88 -20.05 -9.15
C GLN A 640 35.54 -19.96 -9.87
N LYS A 641 35.56 -19.91 -11.21
CA LYS A 641 34.33 -19.88 -12.01
C LYS A 641 33.51 -21.16 -11.87
N MET A 642 34.15 -22.31 -11.66
CA MET A 642 33.44 -23.56 -11.36
C MET A 642 32.65 -23.44 -10.05
N VAL A 643 33.29 -22.92 -8.99
CA VAL A 643 32.65 -22.70 -7.68
C VAL A 643 31.53 -21.68 -7.76
N ASP A 644 31.74 -20.57 -8.45
CA ASP A 644 30.76 -19.48 -8.58
C ASP A 644 29.49 -19.97 -9.31
N ASN A 645 29.65 -20.64 -10.46
CA ASN A 645 28.53 -21.16 -11.24
C ASN A 645 27.79 -22.30 -10.51
N THR A 646 28.52 -23.19 -9.83
CA THR A 646 27.91 -24.24 -9.00
C THR A 646 27.07 -23.63 -7.87
N SER A 647 27.60 -22.59 -7.22
CA SER A 647 26.89 -21.89 -6.16
C SER A 647 25.61 -21.23 -6.67
N ALA A 648 25.61 -20.71 -7.91
CA ALA A 648 24.41 -20.19 -8.56
C ALA A 648 23.37 -21.29 -8.81
N ILE A 649 23.78 -22.47 -9.30
CA ILE A 649 22.87 -23.63 -9.48
C ILE A 649 22.24 -24.03 -8.14
N ALA A 650 23.05 -24.17 -7.08
CA ALA A 650 22.55 -24.54 -5.76
C ALA A 650 21.57 -23.49 -5.18
N ARG A 651 21.84 -22.20 -5.40
CA ARG A 651 20.94 -21.11 -4.97
C ARG A 651 19.61 -21.14 -5.73
N LEU A 652 19.64 -21.36 -7.04
CA LEU A 652 18.42 -21.55 -7.85
C LEU A 652 17.63 -22.77 -7.38
N ALA A 653 18.30 -23.90 -7.07
CA ALA A 653 17.63 -25.11 -6.63
C ALA A 653 16.90 -24.89 -5.29
N ASN A 654 17.55 -24.19 -4.35
CA ASN A 654 16.92 -23.81 -3.10
C ASN A 654 15.76 -22.83 -3.28
N ARG A 655 15.82 -21.91 -4.26
CA ARG A 655 14.67 -21.03 -4.59
C ARG A 655 13.50 -21.82 -5.18
N VAL A 656 13.76 -22.79 -6.06
CA VAL A 656 12.73 -23.70 -6.58
C VAL A 656 12.05 -24.47 -5.43
N LEU A 657 12.81 -24.95 -4.44
CA LEU A 657 12.25 -25.60 -3.26
C LEU A 657 11.36 -24.68 -2.43
N LEU A 658 11.72 -23.40 -2.28
CA LEU A 658 10.90 -22.42 -1.57
C LEU A 658 9.55 -22.19 -2.27
N VAL A 659 9.57 -22.02 -3.60
CA VAL A 659 8.34 -21.85 -4.40
C VAL A 659 7.48 -23.11 -4.36
N ALA A 660 8.08 -24.29 -4.55
CA ALA A 660 7.35 -25.57 -4.48
C ALA A 660 6.70 -25.79 -3.11
N LYS A 661 7.41 -25.43 -2.02
CA LYS A 661 6.84 -25.48 -0.68
C LYS A 661 5.68 -24.50 -0.51
N GLN A 662 5.80 -23.28 -1.02
CA GLN A 662 4.73 -22.29 -0.97
C GLN A 662 3.47 -22.77 -1.71
N GLU A 663 3.62 -23.40 -2.88
CA GLU A 663 2.49 -24.01 -3.60
C GLU A 663 1.85 -25.17 -2.82
N SER A 664 2.67 -26.01 -2.18
CA SER A 664 2.20 -27.09 -1.31
C SER A 664 1.41 -26.55 -0.10
N ASP A 665 1.93 -25.52 0.57
CA ASP A 665 1.30 -24.87 1.72
C ASP A 665 0.00 -24.11 1.34
N ASN A 666 -0.14 -23.70 0.07
CA ASN A 666 -1.30 -22.98 -0.45
C ASN A 666 -2.39 -23.91 -1.04
N SER A 667 -2.12 -25.20 -1.18
CA SER A 667 -3.07 -26.17 -1.72
C SER A 667 -3.82 -26.92 -0.61
N GLU A 668 -5.07 -27.28 -0.89
CA GLU A 668 -5.87 -28.17 -0.05
C GLU A 668 -5.98 -29.59 -0.65
N ASP A 669 -5.43 -29.83 -1.85
CA ASP A 669 -5.46 -31.13 -2.53
C ASP A 669 -4.32 -32.05 -2.03
N PRO A 670 -4.63 -33.15 -1.30
CA PRO A 670 -3.61 -34.04 -0.78
C PRO A 670 -2.75 -34.69 -1.88
N THR A 671 -3.31 -34.94 -3.07
CA THR A 671 -2.57 -35.61 -4.15
C THR A 671 -1.54 -34.69 -4.78
N PHE A 672 -1.89 -33.42 -4.96
CA PHE A 672 -0.96 -32.38 -5.38
C PHE A 672 0.14 -32.15 -4.34
N ILE A 673 -0.24 -32.00 -3.06
CA ILE A 673 0.70 -31.81 -1.94
C ILE A 673 1.73 -32.96 -1.89
N ASP A 674 1.27 -34.22 -1.96
CA ASP A 674 2.16 -35.39 -1.96
C ASP A 674 3.07 -35.45 -3.20
N ALA A 675 2.56 -35.06 -4.38
CA ALA A 675 3.36 -35.02 -5.60
C ALA A 675 4.48 -33.96 -5.52
N VAL A 676 4.14 -32.74 -5.08
CA VAL A 676 5.07 -31.62 -4.94
C VAL A 676 6.11 -31.90 -3.85
N ASN A 677 5.70 -32.44 -2.70
CA ASN A 677 6.61 -32.77 -1.60
C ASN A 677 7.61 -33.87 -2.01
N ARG A 678 7.15 -34.95 -2.67
CA ARG A 678 8.05 -36.00 -3.17
C ARG A 678 9.09 -35.47 -4.17
N ALA A 679 8.66 -34.63 -5.10
CA ALA A 679 9.56 -34.03 -6.08
C ALA A 679 10.56 -33.05 -5.39
N SER A 680 10.09 -32.30 -4.40
CA SER A 680 10.92 -31.38 -3.61
C SER A 680 11.96 -32.13 -2.79
N ASP A 681 11.61 -33.24 -2.16
CA ASP A 681 12.56 -34.09 -1.42
C ASP A 681 13.64 -34.66 -2.34
N ALA A 682 13.26 -35.11 -3.55
CA ALA A 682 14.22 -35.58 -4.54
C ALA A 682 15.21 -34.48 -4.95
N LEU A 683 14.72 -33.25 -5.18
CA LEU A 683 15.56 -32.10 -5.47
C LEU A 683 16.48 -31.76 -4.30
N GLN A 684 15.95 -31.68 -3.07
CA GLN A 684 16.71 -31.34 -1.87
C GLN A 684 17.86 -32.33 -1.63
N ASN A 685 17.62 -33.63 -1.85
CA ASN A 685 18.64 -34.68 -1.71
C ASN A 685 19.70 -34.67 -2.83
N SER A 686 19.41 -34.04 -3.97
CA SER A 686 20.36 -33.95 -5.10
C SER A 686 21.36 -32.79 -5.00
N VAL A 687 21.05 -31.74 -4.21
CA VAL A 687 21.90 -30.54 -4.09
C VAL A 687 23.26 -30.84 -3.43
N PRO A 688 23.34 -31.52 -2.26
CA PRO A 688 24.62 -31.73 -1.59
C PRO A 688 25.63 -32.55 -2.40
N PRO A 689 25.26 -33.69 -3.03
CA PRO A 689 26.18 -34.44 -3.89
C PRO A 689 26.73 -33.62 -5.06
N MET A 690 25.85 -32.86 -5.75
CA MET A 690 26.25 -32.00 -6.86
C MET A 690 27.30 -30.96 -6.43
N VAL A 691 27.11 -30.31 -5.28
CA VAL A 691 28.06 -29.33 -4.76
C VAL A 691 29.38 -29.98 -4.32
N GLN A 692 29.33 -31.18 -3.73
CA GLN A 692 30.53 -31.91 -3.32
C GLN A 692 31.36 -32.34 -4.54
N ASP A 693 30.73 -32.89 -5.57
CA ASP A 693 31.42 -33.29 -6.79
C ASP A 693 32.01 -32.09 -7.53
N ALA A 694 31.27 -30.96 -7.58
CA ALA A 694 31.78 -29.72 -8.15
C ALA A 694 33.00 -29.18 -7.41
N LYS A 695 33.05 -29.31 -6.08
CA LYS A 695 34.24 -28.97 -5.28
C LYS A 695 35.42 -29.87 -5.63
N ALA A 696 35.20 -31.16 -5.83
CA ALA A 696 36.26 -32.08 -6.28
C ALA A 696 36.82 -31.67 -7.65
N VAL A 697 35.94 -31.26 -8.58
CA VAL A 697 36.34 -30.70 -9.88
C VAL A 697 37.10 -29.39 -9.75
N ALA A 698 36.70 -28.50 -8.82
CA ALA A 698 37.41 -27.25 -8.58
C ALA A 698 38.82 -27.48 -8.00
N VAL A 699 39.01 -28.51 -7.17
CA VAL A 699 40.33 -28.89 -6.65
C VAL A 699 41.27 -29.36 -7.76
N ASN A 700 40.76 -30.18 -8.69
CA ASN A 700 41.53 -30.63 -9.85
C ASN A 700 40.67 -30.69 -11.13
N PRO A 701 40.63 -29.60 -11.93
CA PRO A 701 39.84 -29.57 -13.16
C PRO A 701 40.30 -30.56 -14.25
N ALA A 702 41.48 -31.16 -14.11
CA ALA A 702 42.01 -32.16 -15.03
C ALA A 702 41.60 -33.60 -14.68
N ASP A 703 40.97 -33.83 -13.52
CA ASP A 703 40.50 -35.15 -13.14
C ASP A 703 39.20 -35.52 -13.88
N HIS A 704 39.34 -36.35 -14.92
CA HIS A 704 38.21 -36.83 -15.70
C HIS A 704 37.17 -37.62 -14.89
N ASN A 705 37.58 -38.31 -13.81
CA ASN A 705 36.65 -39.07 -12.98
C ASN A 705 35.80 -38.15 -12.09
N ALA A 706 36.41 -37.09 -11.54
CA ALA A 706 35.68 -36.06 -10.79
C ALA A 706 34.69 -35.31 -11.70
N VAL A 707 35.13 -34.95 -12.92
CA VAL A 707 34.27 -34.29 -13.91
C VAL A 707 33.09 -35.17 -14.31
N SER A 708 33.30 -36.48 -14.51
CA SER A 708 32.21 -37.42 -14.84
C SER A 708 31.19 -37.51 -13.71
N ARG A 709 31.64 -37.65 -12.46
CA ARG A 709 30.76 -37.69 -11.28
C ARG A 709 29.92 -36.42 -11.14
N TRP A 710 30.55 -35.25 -11.29
CA TRP A 710 29.83 -33.98 -11.27
C TRP A 710 28.79 -33.88 -12.39
N ARG A 711 29.08 -34.35 -13.61
CA ARG A 711 28.10 -34.36 -14.71
C ARG A 711 26.89 -35.23 -14.38
N GLU A 712 27.11 -36.39 -13.76
CA GLU A 712 26.04 -37.29 -13.34
C GLU A 712 25.17 -36.66 -12.24
N SER A 713 25.78 -36.13 -11.17
CA SER A 713 25.05 -35.49 -10.08
C SER A 713 24.35 -34.20 -10.51
N ASN A 714 24.95 -33.40 -11.40
CA ASN A 714 24.31 -32.22 -11.98
C ASN A 714 23.13 -32.59 -12.91
N LYS A 715 23.25 -33.65 -13.71
CA LYS A 715 22.13 -34.16 -14.52
C LYS A 715 20.99 -34.68 -13.63
N ALA A 716 21.31 -35.38 -12.54
CA ALA A 716 20.31 -35.83 -11.57
C ALA A 716 19.56 -34.65 -10.94
N LEU A 717 20.27 -33.58 -10.57
CA LEU A 717 19.67 -32.35 -10.04
C LEU A 717 18.75 -31.68 -11.06
N LEU A 718 19.19 -31.51 -12.31
CA LEU A 718 18.35 -30.92 -13.37
C LEU A 718 17.08 -31.75 -13.64
N ASN A 719 17.19 -33.07 -13.60
CA ASN A 719 16.04 -33.96 -13.72
C ASN A 719 15.07 -33.78 -12.54
N ALA A 720 15.57 -33.65 -11.32
CA ALA A 720 14.74 -33.41 -10.14
C ALA A 720 14.01 -32.06 -10.20
N VAL A 721 14.67 -30.99 -10.70
CA VAL A 721 14.00 -29.70 -10.97
C VAL A 721 12.89 -29.86 -12.01
N GLY A 722 13.13 -30.64 -13.08
CA GLY A 722 12.10 -30.97 -14.07
C GLY A 722 10.91 -31.73 -13.49
N GLN A 723 11.14 -32.62 -12.50
CA GLN A 723 10.06 -33.31 -11.78
C GLN A 723 9.25 -32.35 -10.92
N VAL A 724 9.90 -31.41 -10.22
CA VAL A 724 9.21 -30.36 -9.44
C VAL A 724 8.34 -29.52 -10.36
N ARG A 725 8.86 -29.13 -11.53
CA ARG A 725 8.07 -28.42 -12.55
C ARG A 725 6.84 -29.20 -12.98
N GLY A 726 7.01 -30.50 -13.28
CA GLY A 726 5.91 -31.37 -13.68
C GLY A 726 4.86 -31.57 -12.59
N ALA A 727 5.26 -31.56 -11.32
CA ALA A 727 4.35 -31.67 -10.18
C ALA A 727 3.56 -30.38 -9.92
N VAL A 728 4.19 -29.21 -10.11
CA VAL A 728 3.54 -27.90 -9.93
C VAL A 728 2.65 -27.52 -11.12
N GLN A 729 2.97 -27.99 -12.33
CA GLN A 729 2.18 -27.72 -13.52
C GLN A 729 0.91 -28.58 -13.54
N VAL A 730 -0.19 -28.06 -13.01
CA VAL A 730 -1.51 -28.68 -13.13
C VAL A 730 -2.01 -28.53 -14.57
N ASN A 731 -1.90 -29.58 -15.36
CA ASN A 731 -2.73 -29.72 -16.56
C ASN A 731 -4.08 -30.29 -16.10
N PRO A 732 -5.16 -29.50 -16.04
CA PRO A 732 -6.48 -30.10 -15.94
C PRO A 732 -6.69 -30.96 -17.20
N GLU A 733 -6.83 -32.28 -17.03
CA GLU A 733 -7.59 -33.06 -17.99
C GLU A 733 -8.99 -32.43 -17.99
N LEU A 734 -9.26 -31.54 -18.95
CA LEU A 734 -10.60 -31.07 -19.20
C LEU A 734 -11.44 -32.34 -19.41
N PRO A 735 -12.48 -32.60 -18.59
CA PRO A 735 -13.36 -33.71 -18.87
C PRO A 735 -13.89 -33.53 -20.30
N PRO A 736 -13.95 -34.61 -21.10
CA PRO A 736 -14.49 -34.51 -22.45
C PRO A 736 -15.84 -33.82 -22.38
N LEU A 737 -16.05 -32.81 -23.24
CA LEU A 737 -17.31 -32.08 -23.33
C LEU A 737 -18.46 -33.09 -23.33
N PRO A 738 -19.46 -32.95 -22.44
CA PRO A 738 -20.58 -33.89 -22.39
C PRO A 738 -21.24 -33.95 -23.76
N ASP A 739 -21.49 -35.17 -24.25
CA ASP A 739 -22.11 -35.40 -25.54
C ASP A 739 -23.51 -34.76 -25.53
N ILE A 740 -23.72 -33.74 -26.36
CA ILE A 740 -24.96 -32.93 -26.41
C ILE A 740 -26.19 -33.83 -26.63
N ASN A 741 -26.00 -35.02 -27.21
CA ASN A 741 -27.05 -36.02 -27.43
C ASN A 741 -27.54 -36.74 -26.17
N THR A 742 -26.88 -36.56 -25.02
CA THR A 742 -27.28 -37.14 -23.72
C THR A 742 -27.98 -36.14 -22.80
N LEU A 743 -28.15 -34.88 -23.23
CA LEU A 743 -28.95 -33.88 -22.52
C LEU A 743 -30.45 -34.21 -22.65
N ASN A 744 -30.95 -35.06 -21.76
CA ASN A 744 -32.39 -35.22 -21.57
C ASN A 744 -32.90 -33.99 -20.81
N LEU A 745 -33.35 -32.98 -21.57
CA LEU A 745 -34.02 -31.80 -21.02
C LEU A 745 -35.35 -32.26 -20.39
N GLU A 746 -35.38 -32.45 -19.07
CA GLU A 746 -36.65 -32.51 -18.36
C GLU A 746 -37.39 -31.19 -18.60
N PRO A 747 -38.70 -31.22 -18.96
CA PRO A 747 -39.47 -29.99 -19.06
C PRO A 747 -39.50 -29.30 -17.69
N PRO A 748 -39.56 -27.95 -17.66
CA PRO A 748 -39.38 -27.20 -16.43
C PRO A 748 -40.40 -27.63 -15.37
N ARG A 749 -39.90 -28.14 -14.24
CA ARG A 749 -40.72 -28.30 -13.03
C ARG A 749 -41.29 -26.92 -12.68
N LYS A 750 -42.62 -26.80 -12.72
CA LYS A 750 -43.34 -25.63 -12.23
C LYS A 750 -42.81 -25.26 -10.84
N GLN A 751 -42.46 -23.99 -10.68
CA GLN A 751 -42.00 -23.40 -9.43
C GLN A 751 -43.00 -23.71 -8.30
N TYR A 752 -42.55 -24.45 -7.29
CA TYR A 752 -43.25 -24.67 -6.02
C TYR A 752 -43.14 -23.44 -5.11
N PHE A 753 -43.57 -22.26 -5.58
CA PHE A 753 -43.58 -21.05 -4.74
C PHE A 753 -44.70 -20.08 -5.11
N VAL A 754 -45.85 -20.58 -5.59
CA VAL A 754 -47.08 -19.78 -5.70
C VAL A 754 -48.27 -20.70 -5.43
N GLU A 755 -48.55 -21.00 -4.16
CA GLU A 755 -49.86 -21.45 -3.64
C GLU A 755 -49.67 -22.03 -2.22
N LYS A 756 -49.55 -21.17 -1.20
CA LYS A 756 -50.01 -21.44 0.18
C LYS A 756 -50.14 -20.12 0.94
N VAL A 757 -51.12 -19.32 0.55
CA VAL A 757 -51.75 -18.39 1.48
C VAL A 757 -52.85 -19.18 2.19
N GLY A 758 -52.75 -19.31 3.53
CA GLY A 758 -53.85 -19.79 4.37
C GLY A 758 -53.92 -21.29 4.69
N ALA A 759 -52.93 -21.86 5.41
CA ALA A 759 -53.14 -23.11 6.15
C ALA A 759 -52.42 -23.08 7.51
N PRO A 760 -53.02 -23.60 8.60
CA PRO A 760 -52.50 -23.48 9.95
C PRO A 760 -51.29 -24.39 10.18
N LEU A 761 -50.25 -23.85 10.80
CA LEU A 761 -49.07 -24.59 11.27
C LEU A 761 -49.47 -25.52 12.42
N ARG A 762 -49.15 -26.81 12.29
CA ARG A 762 -49.29 -27.80 13.36
C ARG A 762 -47.92 -28.32 13.79
N ASP A 763 -47.66 -28.12 15.08
CA ASP A 763 -46.78 -28.84 16.02
C ASP A 763 -45.33 -29.18 15.60
N THR A 764 -44.38 -28.40 16.14
CA THR A 764 -43.01 -28.86 16.42
C THR A 764 -42.68 -28.66 17.91
N PRO A 765 -41.87 -29.55 18.51
CA PRO A 765 -41.93 -29.87 19.93
C PRO A 765 -41.07 -28.96 20.82
N THR A 766 -41.56 -28.74 22.04
CA THR A 766 -40.91 -28.03 23.16
C THR A 766 -39.63 -28.72 23.66
N PRO A 767 -38.55 -27.98 23.99
CA PRO A 767 -37.43 -28.52 24.76
C PRO A 767 -37.77 -28.55 26.26
N GLY A 768 -37.64 -29.74 26.87
CA GLY A 768 -37.86 -29.97 28.29
C GLY A 768 -36.73 -29.46 29.18
N SER A 769 -37.12 -28.99 30.36
CA SER A 769 -36.28 -28.65 31.50
C SER A 769 -36.01 -29.86 32.39
N GLU A 770 -34.76 -30.14 32.75
CA GLU A 770 -34.41 -30.85 33.99
C GLU A 770 -32.97 -30.54 34.46
N PHE A 771 -32.86 -30.10 35.72
CA PHE A 771 -31.64 -29.96 36.55
C PHE A 771 -31.10 -31.36 36.93
N PHE A 772 -29.83 -31.66 37.23
CA PHE A 772 -28.85 -31.31 38.30
C PHE A 772 -27.58 -32.13 37.95
N GLY A 773 -26.32 -31.90 38.32
CA GLY A 773 -25.61 -31.03 39.26
C GLY A 773 -24.15 -31.55 39.38
N GLY A 774 -23.21 -30.77 39.94
CA GLY A 774 -21.90 -31.30 40.35
C GLY A 774 -20.68 -30.35 40.29
N GLN A 775 -20.56 -29.48 41.30
CA GLN A 775 -19.37 -28.97 42.01
C GLN A 775 -18.01 -28.80 41.28
N TYR A 776 -17.45 -27.57 41.30
CA TYR A 776 -16.13 -27.23 41.88
C TYR A 776 -16.01 -25.71 42.16
N SER A 777 -15.36 -25.38 43.27
CA SER A 777 -15.27 -24.07 43.98
C SER A 777 -14.27 -23.06 43.38
N PRO A 778 -14.24 -21.79 43.82
CA PRO A 778 -13.79 -20.63 43.03
C PRO A 778 -12.34 -20.20 43.29
N GLN A 779 -11.67 -19.68 42.25
CA GLN A 779 -10.47 -18.85 42.38
C GLN A 779 -10.73 -17.45 41.82
N HIS A 780 -10.42 -16.46 42.66
CA HIS A 780 -10.45 -15.03 42.35
C HIS A 780 -9.53 -14.67 41.19
N TYR A 781 -10.08 -14.06 40.15
CA TYR A 781 -9.39 -13.07 39.32
C TYR A 781 -10.31 -11.88 39.09
N GLY A 782 -9.76 -10.68 39.30
CA GLY A 782 -10.47 -9.42 39.17
C GLY A 782 -11.06 -9.21 37.78
N ARG A 783 -12.25 -8.60 37.74
CA ARG A 783 -12.96 -8.24 36.51
C ARG A 783 -12.07 -7.34 35.63
N PRO A 784 -11.88 -7.66 34.34
CA PRO A 784 -11.44 -6.67 33.38
C PRO A 784 -12.58 -5.66 33.16
N VAL A 785 -12.25 -4.37 33.25
CA VAL A 785 -13.16 -3.27 32.96
C VAL A 785 -13.49 -3.29 31.47
N SER A 786 -14.77 -3.42 31.12
CA SER A 786 -15.28 -3.36 29.75
C SER A 786 -14.85 -2.07 29.04
N PRO A 787 -14.40 -2.13 27.76
CA PRO A 787 -13.97 -0.96 26.99
C PRO A 787 -15.14 -0.09 26.50
N LEU A 788 -16.40 -0.46 26.78
CA LEU A 788 -17.56 0.31 26.36
C LEU A 788 -17.75 1.59 27.20
N PRO A 789 -17.95 2.76 26.55
CA PRO A 789 -18.41 3.98 27.20
C PRO A 789 -19.66 3.73 28.06
N LYS A 790 -19.82 4.45 29.17
CA LYS A 790 -20.93 4.22 30.13
C LYS A 790 -22.34 4.29 29.50
N TRP A 791 -22.48 4.99 28.38
CA TRP A 791 -23.76 5.18 27.67
C TRP A 791 -24.12 4.07 26.69
N ALA A 792 -23.12 3.39 26.09
CA ALA A 792 -23.35 2.25 25.19
C ALA A 792 -23.95 1.03 25.92
N ARG A 793 -23.78 0.97 27.25
CA ARG A 793 -24.35 -0.08 28.11
C ARG A 793 -25.88 -0.04 28.21
N GLY A 794 -26.50 1.13 27.92
CA GLY A 794 -27.95 1.29 27.92
C GLY A 794 -28.64 0.90 26.61
N LEU A 795 -27.92 0.94 25.48
CA LEU A 795 -28.46 0.63 24.15
C LEU A 795 -28.51 -0.88 23.87
N VAL A 796 -27.60 -1.66 24.47
CA VAL A 796 -27.55 -3.13 24.37
C VAL A 796 -28.73 -3.81 25.09
N ALA A 797 -29.44 -3.09 25.98
CA ALA A 797 -30.58 -3.61 26.73
C ALA A 797 -31.90 -3.64 25.93
N LEU A 798 -31.88 -3.29 24.64
CA LEU A 798 -33.05 -3.36 23.75
C LEU A 798 -33.09 -4.71 23.02
N GLN A 799 -33.17 -5.81 23.77
CA GLN A 799 -33.66 -7.09 23.25
C GLN A 799 -35.14 -7.21 23.63
N TRP A 800 -35.99 -7.24 22.61
CA TRP A 800 -37.39 -7.64 22.70
C TRP A 800 -37.50 -9.15 22.58
#